data_AF-A0AAU6CVX3-F1
#
_entry.id   AF-A0AAU6CVX3-F1
#
_cell.length_a   1.000
_cell.length_b   1.000
_cell.length_c   1.000
_cell.angle_alpha   90.00
_cell.angle_beta   90.00
_cell.angle_gamma   90.00
#
_symmetry.space_group_name_H-M   'P 1'
#
loop_
_entity.id
_entity.type
_entity.pdbx_description
1 polymer ?
#
loop_
_entity_poly.entity_id
_entity_poly.type
_entity_poly.pdbx_seq_one_letter_code
_entity_poly.pdbx_strand_id
1 'polypeptide(L)'
;MSSPAQGAGELQNHAAAACVALLTADGAADLLGSGFFVAPGKVLTCAHVVAGHRRVTVRSSAGDDRGDVVLAVPREAAEEGPWPLPDLALIDVPATPAVQIDAYLRRVTGHDSQPFRYRPTGYPKPLDQTYMAALDDVVTASPAAGELLKLLSLMASAPTPVRMFGNLPALAGTLPSPGLASLPQLLERGGSERDIVNVIRRHSLARITLDQDEQTIEMHRVPQRVIEGCIPEADLGVYRHLIHLMLRERDLVAARSVSQWQIMLDIWRNLESSQAWDCTRCAGDQTTRSLMLHVIRTLMVWGESEHSVITARAVLATWEPILGSDHTDIREATLELANALRNQGAAKESLELDQALADRIEEVPDTRPEIAIRVGLNLGGDLRRLGRYAEAREVDERTRERAAAEFGENDRLSLMARNNAAVSSLLLAEPRRALEQDQALWRDQRRIRGDGDRATLIALNRIARAHRDLGEYRQAAEMQEQTAQRCRKLFEPDSVIALTATLNLAACLRAVGSYDEGWRNVQNVVEPMRRVLGAEHPEHIMALSELASALRCTGRATEALVPGRRAVDLSVAVNGEDHPSTAICRNNLALVHLALRDGYSAEPLFEAAAAAFGTSLPQDHPHALAVRVNRATGAWLRREYERADRAETETQPLLNRTLGEDHPWSLAGAANHVTTIDALGSPIRRIAANGQWERTKYGYARTLGREHPDAMVCAGRSSRVLIGLDAPSV
;
A
#
# COMPACT_ATOMS: atom_id res chain seq x y z
N MET A 1 33.77 26.43 56.93
CA MET A 1 32.79 26.84 57.95
C MET A 1 31.46 26.99 57.22
N SER A 2 30.40 26.21 57.39
CA SER A 2 30.08 25.12 58.30
C SER A 2 28.86 24.39 57.69
N SER A 3 28.85 23.06 57.70
CA SER A 3 27.63 22.24 57.87
C SER A 3 27.45 22.04 59.40
N PRO A 4 26.34 21.54 60.02
CA PRO A 4 25.16 20.77 59.55
C PRO A 4 23.81 21.36 60.10
N ALA A 5 22.58 20.82 60.03
CA ALA A 5 22.08 19.45 60.20
C ALA A 5 20.57 19.31 59.85
N GLN A 6 20.23 18.15 59.26
CA GLN A 6 19.12 17.23 59.58
C GLN A 6 17.73 17.72 60.02
N GLY A 7 16.70 17.16 59.37
CA GLY A 7 15.31 17.07 59.87
C GLY A 7 14.39 16.41 58.84
N ALA A 8 14.06 15.14 59.06
CA ALA A 8 13.26 14.27 58.21
C ALA A 8 11.77 14.67 58.13
N GLY A 9 11.09 14.29 57.04
CA GLY A 9 9.63 14.40 56.89
C GLY A 9 9.12 13.90 55.54
N GLU A 10 8.85 12.58 55.47
CA GLU A 10 7.82 11.89 54.67
C GLU A 10 7.69 12.15 53.16
N LEU A 11 8.19 11.21 52.36
CA LEU A 11 7.67 10.87 51.03
C LEU A 11 7.51 9.34 50.95
N GLN A 12 6.30 8.85 51.25
CA GLN A 12 5.82 7.54 50.83
C GLN A 12 4.94 7.73 49.60
N ASN A 13 5.35 7.13 48.47
CA ASN A 13 4.47 6.40 47.54
C ASN A 13 5.35 5.75 46.46
N HIS A 14 5.63 4.46 46.65
CA HIS A 14 6.28 3.58 45.69
C HIS A 14 5.22 2.76 44.94
N ALA A 15 5.30 2.74 43.62
CA ALA A 15 4.91 1.59 42.80
C ALA A 15 5.63 1.68 41.44
N ALA A 16 6.85 1.13 41.39
CA ALA A 16 7.54 0.79 40.15
C ALA A 16 7.44 -0.74 39.99
N ALA A 17 6.82 -1.22 38.91
CA ALA A 17 6.77 -2.63 38.57
C ALA A 17 7.61 -2.88 37.31
N ALA A 18 8.63 -3.71 37.45
CA ALA A 18 9.56 -4.14 36.42
C ALA A 18 9.03 -5.41 35.70
N CYS A 19 9.25 -5.50 34.38
CA CYS A 19 9.02 -6.69 33.55
C CYS A 19 10.36 -7.36 33.21
N VAL A 20 10.45 -8.69 33.29
CA VAL A 20 11.63 -9.50 32.91
C VAL A 20 11.17 -10.58 31.90
N ALA A 21 11.91 -10.73 30.80
CA ALA A 21 11.74 -11.77 29.77
C ALA A 21 12.82 -12.88 29.87
N LEU A 22 12.48 -14.08 29.41
CA LEU A 22 13.28 -15.33 29.41
C LEU A 22 13.96 -15.60 28.05
N LEU A 23 15.14 -16.26 28.07
CA LEU A 23 15.70 -17.09 26.98
C LEU A 23 16.25 -18.38 27.60
N THR A 24 15.86 -19.55 27.11
CA THR A 24 16.39 -20.88 27.48
C THR A 24 17.58 -21.26 26.59
N ALA A 25 18.50 -22.08 27.11
CA ALA A 25 19.76 -22.46 26.46
C ALA A 25 19.69 -23.71 25.59
N ASP A 26 18.52 -24.29 25.32
CA ASP A 26 18.36 -25.47 24.46
C ASP A 26 17.27 -25.22 23.40
N GLY A 27 17.70 -24.71 22.24
CA GLY A 27 17.31 -25.16 20.89
C GLY A 27 15.85 -25.42 20.48
N ALA A 28 14.83 -24.95 21.17
CA ALA A 28 13.44 -24.97 20.69
C ALA A 28 12.74 -23.64 21.05
N ALA A 29 12.28 -22.92 20.03
CA ALA A 29 11.69 -21.59 20.15
C ALA A 29 10.16 -21.67 20.04
N ASP A 30 9.46 -21.26 21.10
CA ASP A 30 8.08 -20.77 21.01
C ASP A 30 8.10 -19.26 21.29
N LEU A 31 7.68 -18.48 20.29
CA LEU A 31 7.68 -17.02 20.28
C LEU A 31 6.51 -16.46 21.10
N LEU A 32 6.82 -15.78 22.22
CA LEU A 32 5.88 -14.90 22.92
C LEU A 32 6.50 -13.50 23.11
N GLY A 33 6.42 -12.68 22.06
CA GLY A 33 6.55 -11.22 22.13
C GLY A 33 7.97 -10.64 22.10
N SER A 34 8.17 -9.64 21.25
CA SER A 34 9.42 -8.89 21.05
C SER A 34 9.74 -7.91 22.18
N GLY A 35 10.99 -7.92 22.68
CA GLY A 35 11.50 -6.93 23.65
C GLY A 35 13.03 -6.83 23.64
N PHE A 36 13.57 -5.61 23.66
CA PHE A 36 15.01 -5.30 23.61
C PHE A 36 15.64 -5.19 25.02
N PHE A 37 16.93 -5.53 25.17
CA PHE A 37 17.69 -5.39 26.42
C PHE A 37 18.60 -4.14 26.44
N VAL A 38 18.59 -3.39 27.55
CA VAL A 38 19.54 -2.30 27.86
C VAL A 38 20.17 -2.57 29.23
N ALA A 39 21.50 -2.40 29.35
CA ALA A 39 22.22 -2.59 30.61
C ALA A 39 21.82 -1.52 31.68
N PRO A 40 21.94 -1.82 32.98
CA PRO A 40 21.50 -0.93 34.05
C PRO A 40 22.23 0.43 34.03
N GLY A 41 21.48 1.53 34.14
CA GLY A 41 22.02 2.90 34.27
C GLY A 41 22.26 3.67 32.97
N LYS A 42 21.77 3.21 31.82
CA LYS A 42 21.79 3.97 30.55
C LYS A 42 20.38 4.20 30.02
N VAL A 43 20.09 5.45 29.64
CA VAL A 43 18.83 5.84 28.97
C VAL A 43 19.04 5.80 27.47
N LEU A 44 18.17 5.07 26.76
CA LEU A 44 18.16 5.00 25.30
C LEU A 44 17.24 6.11 24.77
N THR A 45 17.82 7.15 24.19
CA THR A 45 17.06 8.35 23.76
C THR A 45 16.76 8.38 22.26
N CYS A 46 17.46 7.59 21.42
CA CYS A 46 17.06 7.32 20.04
C CYS A 46 17.78 6.08 19.45
N ALA A 47 17.15 5.40 18.50
CA ALA A 47 17.77 4.38 17.66
C ALA A 47 17.51 4.71 16.18
N HIS A 48 18.57 4.80 15.37
CA HIS A 48 18.46 4.86 13.91
C HIS A 48 18.95 3.54 13.31
N VAL A 49 18.06 2.84 12.59
CA VAL A 49 18.43 1.68 11.78
C VAL A 49 18.72 2.17 10.37
N VAL A 50 19.96 2.02 9.91
CA VAL A 50 20.35 2.30 8.51
C VAL A 50 20.62 0.96 7.84
N ALA A 51 19.91 0.67 6.76
CA ALA A 51 20.10 -0.56 5.99
C ALA A 51 21.49 -0.60 5.35
N GLY A 52 22.22 -1.71 5.56
CA GLY A 52 23.46 -2.00 4.82
C GLY A 52 24.60 -2.55 5.68
N HIS A 53 24.88 -1.97 6.85
CA HIS A 53 25.86 -2.52 7.79
C HIS A 53 25.43 -2.28 9.25
N ARG A 54 25.40 -3.36 10.02
CA ARG A 54 24.87 -3.45 11.39
C ARG A 54 25.80 -2.76 12.39
N ARG A 55 25.49 -1.52 12.78
CA ARG A 55 26.02 -0.87 13.99
C ARG A 55 25.04 0.19 14.48
N VAL A 56 24.66 0.12 15.75
CA VAL A 56 23.82 1.12 16.43
C VAL A 56 24.72 1.91 17.38
N THR A 57 24.69 3.24 17.31
CA THR A 57 25.47 4.12 18.20
C THR A 57 24.57 4.68 19.29
N VAL A 58 24.87 4.42 20.55
CA VAL A 58 24.11 4.91 21.71
C VAL A 58 24.82 6.14 22.29
N ARG A 59 24.07 7.21 22.57
CA ARG A 59 24.59 8.40 23.29
C ARG A 59 24.00 8.48 24.69
N SER A 60 24.87 8.66 25.69
CA SER A 60 24.51 8.98 27.07
C SER A 60 24.10 10.46 27.21
N SER A 61 23.10 10.76 28.06
CA SER A 61 22.71 12.13 28.41
C SER A 61 23.62 12.80 29.44
N ALA A 62 24.48 12.02 30.12
CA ALA A 62 25.60 12.54 30.89
C ALA A 62 26.86 12.47 30.00
N GLY A 63 27.53 13.60 29.83
CA GLY A 63 28.51 13.85 28.75
C GLY A 63 29.58 12.78 28.48
N ASP A 64 29.94 12.75 27.20
CA ASP A 64 31.17 12.29 26.53
C ASP A 64 31.62 10.82 26.44
N ASP A 65 30.93 9.84 27.02
CA ASP A 65 31.29 8.43 26.74
C ASP A 65 30.51 7.81 25.56
N ARG A 66 31.21 7.62 24.44
CA ARG A 66 30.75 6.85 23.27
C ARG A 66 31.19 5.40 23.42
N GLY A 67 30.24 4.47 23.53
CA GLY A 67 30.51 3.03 23.50
C GLY A 67 29.66 2.33 22.45
N ASP A 68 30.30 1.56 21.57
CA ASP A 68 29.63 0.73 20.57
C ASP A 68 29.08 -0.55 21.21
N VAL A 69 27.79 -0.85 20.98
CA VAL A 69 27.19 -2.15 21.35
C VAL A 69 26.78 -2.88 20.08
N VAL A 70 27.17 -4.16 19.98
CA VAL A 70 26.85 -5.01 18.82
C VAL A 70 25.69 -5.92 19.16
N LEU A 71 24.57 -5.79 18.45
CA LEU A 71 23.41 -6.67 18.54
C LEU A 71 23.54 -7.81 17.51
N ALA A 72 23.47 -9.06 17.96
CA ALA A 72 23.41 -10.22 17.08
C ALA A 72 21.95 -10.62 16.85
N VAL A 73 21.45 -10.41 15.63
CA VAL A 73 20.15 -10.92 15.17
C VAL A 73 20.38 -12.31 14.56
N PRO A 74 19.63 -13.36 14.97
CA PRO A 74 19.71 -14.68 14.35
C PRO A 74 19.45 -14.62 12.85
N ARG A 75 20.12 -15.49 12.09
CA ARG A 75 20.15 -15.47 10.62
C ARG A 75 18.77 -15.76 10.00
N GLU A 76 17.88 -16.44 10.72
CA GLU A 76 16.54 -16.82 10.29
C GLU A 76 15.49 -15.70 10.46
N ALA A 77 15.74 -14.71 11.34
CA ALA A 77 14.83 -13.56 11.54
C ALA A 77 15.10 -12.38 10.58
N ALA A 78 15.93 -12.59 9.55
CA ALA A 78 16.36 -11.56 8.61
C ALA A 78 15.72 -11.70 7.21
N GLU A 79 14.92 -12.75 6.98
CA GLU A 79 14.23 -12.99 5.71
C GLU A 79 12.79 -12.44 5.70
N GLU A 80 12.24 -12.10 6.86
CA GLU A 80 10.92 -11.48 7.00
C GLU A 80 11.07 -9.98 7.29
N GLY A 81 10.27 -9.17 6.61
CA GLY A 81 10.42 -7.71 6.47
C GLY A 81 10.34 -6.87 7.75
N PRO A 82 10.25 -5.53 7.60
CA PRO A 82 10.44 -4.60 8.72
C PRO A 82 9.25 -4.64 9.70
N TRP A 83 9.52 -5.02 10.95
CA TRP A 83 8.58 -4.89 12.07
C TRP A 83 8.42 -3.41 12.49
N PRO A 84 7.20 -2.86 12.59
CA PRO A 84 6.98 -1.59 13.27
C PRO A 84 7.03 -1.83 14.79
N LEU A 85 7.89 -1.09 15.48
CA LEU A 85 7.94 -1.05 16.94
C LEU A 85 7.18 0.19 17.42
N PRO A 86 6.01 0.06 18.07
CA PRO A 86 5.38 1.20 18.71
C PRO A 86 5.93 1.38 20.14
N ASP A 87 6.31 2.62 20.42
CA ASP A 87 6.33 3.26 21.75
C ASP A 87 7.21 2.64 22.85
N LEU A 88 8.51 2.93 22.77
CA LEU A 88 9.38 2.95 23.95
C LEU A 88 9.10 4.22 24.76
N ALA A 89 8.18 4.14 25.73
CA ALA A 89 8.12 5.10 26.82
C ALA A 89 9.36 4.94 27.71
N LEU A 90 10.02 6.05 28.07
CA LEU A 90 11.15 6.10 28.99
C LEU A 90 10.78 5.43 30.33
N ILE A 91 11.47 4.35 30.69
CA ILE A 91 11.40 3.74 32.03
C ILE A 91 12.77 3.87 32.68
N ASP A 92 12.82 4.57 33.81
CA ASP A 92 14.01 4.68 34.66
C ASP A 92 13.99 3.49 35.66
N VAL A 93 15.04 2.65 35.66
CA VAL A 93 15.09 1.41 36.47
C VAL A 93 16.18 1.52 37.55
N PRO A 94 15.85 1.44 38.86
CA PRO A 94 16.85 1.42 39.92
C PRO A 94 17.51 0.04 40.07
N ALA A 95 18.83 0.01 40.27
CA ALA A 95 19.65 -1.20 40.40
C ALA A 95 19.49 -1.92 41.76
N THR A 96 19.32 -3.25 41.75
CA THR A 96 19.52 -4.15 42.92
C THR A 96 20.03 -5.55 42.49
N PRO A 97 20.68 -6.34 43.39
CA PRO A 97 21.74 -7.29 43.02
C PRO A 97 21.28 -8.72 42.68
N ALA A 98 22.12 -9.41 41.90
CA ALA A 98 21.91 -10.67 41.19
C ALA A 98 21.66 -11.92 42.06
N VAL A 99 20.65 -12.70 41.67
CA VAL A 99 20.45 -14.11 42.09
C VAL A 99 20.90 -15.02 40.95
N GLN A 100 21.65 -16.09 41.25
CA GLN A 100 22.19 -17.04 40.26
C GLN A 100 21.08 -17.84 39.54
N ILE A 101 21.14 -17.78 38.20
CA ILE A 101 20.11 -18.18 37.23
C ILE A 101 19.82 -19.69 37.22
N ASP A 102 20.79 -20.55 37.56
CA ASP A 102 20.65 -22.02 37.51
C ASP A 102 19.72 -22.62 38.58
N ALA A 103 19.49 -21.89 39.68
CA ALA A 103 18.55 -22.29 40.74
C ALA A 103 17.09 -21.93 40.40
N TYR A 104 16.88 -21.03 39.44
CA TYR A 104 15.58 -20.62 38.93
C TYR A 104 15.11 -21.51 37.78
N LEU A 105 16.02 -21.84 36.84
CA LEU A 105 15.71 -22.68 35.68
C LEU A 105 15.26 -24.11 36.04
N ARG A 106 15.81 -24.70 37.12
CA ARG A 106 15.37 -26.01 37.65
C ARG A 106 13.97 -26.00 38.28
N ARG A 107 13.41 -24.82 38.54
CA ARG A 107 12.10 -24.64 39.18
C ARG A 107 10.97 -24.46 38.15
N VAL A 108 11.29 -23.98 36.95
CA VAL A 108 10.32 -23.60 35.90
C VAL A 108 10.05 -24.74 34.91
N THR A 109 10.99 -25.67 34.72
CA THR A 109 10.88 -26.76 33.72
C THR A 109 10.14 -28.02 34.20
N GLY A 110 9.55 -28.01 35.40
CA GLY A 110 8.99 -29.22 36.03
C GLY A 110 7.53 -29.14 36.48
N HIS A 111 6.76 -28.11 36.13
CA HIS A 111 5.38 -27.94 36.61
C HIS A 111 4.43 -27.48 35.50
N ASP A 112 3.34 -28.22 35.30
CA ASP A 112 2.08 -27.70 34.74
C ASP A 112 1.69 -26.42 35.51
N SER A 113 1.84 -25.23 34.93
CA SER A 113 1.74 -23.99 35.70
C SER A 113 0.64 -23.04 35.24
N GLN A 114 -0.34 -22.85 36.13
CA GLN A 114 -1.20 -21.66 36.22
C GLN A 114 -0.31 -20.38 36.28
N PRO A 115 -0.48 -19.41 35.36
CA PRO A 115 0.61 -18.48 35.01
C PRO A 115 0.92 -17.33 35.99
N PHE A 116 0.17 -17.11 37.09
CA PHE A 116 0.34 -15.90 37.92
C PHE A 116 0.68 -16.12 39.40
N ARG A 117 1.30 -17.25 39.75
CA ARG A 117 1.80 -17.49 41.13
C ARG A 117 3.17 -16.85 41.40
N TYR A 118 3.34 -15.58 41.04
CA TYR A 118 4.53 -14.80 41.40
C TYR A 118 4.24 -13.94 42.62
N ARG A 119 5.16 -13.89 43.59
CA ARG A 119 5.02 -13.09 44.83
C ARG A 119 6.11 -12.01 44.88
N PRO A 120 5.80 -10.76 44.50
CA PRO A 120 6.76 -9.66 44.60
C PRO A 120 7.14 -9.39 46.05
N THR A 121 8.39 -9.02 46.29
CA THR A 121 8.86 -8.53 47.61
C THR A 121 8.04 -7.33 48.06
N GLY A 122 7.37 -7.44 49.21
CA GLY A 122 6.49 -6.41 49.76
C GLY A 122 4.99 -6.77 49.73
N TYR A 123 4.59 -7.80 48.99
CA TYR A 123 3.19 -8.24 48.94
C TYR A 123 2.94 -9.51 49.77
N PRO A 124 1.93 -9.50 50.67
CA PRO A 124 1.64 -10.64 51.53
C PRO A 124 1.01 -11.81 50.78
N LYS A 125 0.58 -11.66 49.53
CA LYS A 125 -0.01 -12.72 48.70
C LYS A 125 0.63 -12.72 47.29
N PRO A 126 0.51 -13.81 46.53
CA PRO A 126 0.75 -13.83 45.08
C PRO A 126 0.05 -12.68 44.33
N LEU A 127 0.60 -12.30 43.19
CA LEU A 127 0.17 -11.12 42.44
C LEU A 127 -1.27 -11.22 41.94
N ASP A 128 -1.67 -12.39 41.43
CA ASP A 128 -3.05 -12.72 41.08
C ASP A 128 -4.00 -12.54 42.27
N GLN A 129 -3.68 -13.12 43.43
CA GLN A 129 -4.47 -13.00 44.65
C GLN A 129 -4.54 -11.56 45.17
N THR A 130 -3.50 -10.76 44.91
CA THR A 130 -3.48 -9.33 45.27
C THR A 130 -4.48 -8.55 44.43
N TYR A 131 -4.45 -8.74 43.11
CA TYR A 131 -5.39 -8.11 42.20
C TYR A 131 -6.82 -8.61 42.39
N MET A 132 -6.99 -9.89 42.74
CA MET A 132 -8.31 -10.45 43.05
C MET A 132 -8.90 -9.88 44.33
N ALA A 133 -8.12 -9.78 45.41
CA ALA A 133 -8.58 -9.12 46.62
C ALA A 133 -8.96 -7.66 46.36
N ALA A 134 -8.15 -6.95 45.56
CA ALA A 134 -8.46 -5.59 45.12
C ALA A 134 -9.75 -5.52 44.28
N LEU A 135 -9.97 -6.48 43.39
CA LEU A 135 -11.20 -6.57 42.61
C LEU A 135 -12.42 -6.84 43.50
N ASP A 136 -12.32 -7.76 44.47
CA ASP A 136 -13.38 -8.08 45.43
C ASP A 136 -13.76 -6.86 46.27
N ASP A 137 -12.77 -6.11 46.75
CA ASP A 137 -12.97 -4.86 47.48
C ASP A 137 -13.71 -3.82 46.61
N VAL A 138 -13.32 -3.70 45.34
CA VAL A 138 -13.97 -2.80 44.37
C VAL A 138 -15.40 -3.22 44.08
N VAL A 139 -15.66 -4.51 43.83
CA VAL A 139 -16.99 -5.06 43.55
C VAL A 139 -17.91 -4.86 44.77
N THR A 140 -17.39 -5.05 45.98
CA THR A 140 -18.14 -4.86 47.23
C THR A 140 -18.49 -3.39 47.45
N ALA A 141 -17.56 -2.48 47.18
CA ALA A 141 -17.77 -1.04 47.33
C ALA A 141 -18.67 -0.46 46.23
N SER A 142 -18.55 -0.95 45.00
CA SER A 142 -19.37 -0.54 43.85
C SER A 142 -19.43 -1.67 42.81
N PRO A 143 -20.57 -2.37 42.70
CA PRO A 143 -20.76 -3.39 41.67
C PRO A 143 -20.52 -2.84 40.26
N ALA A 144 -20.95 -1.60 39.98
CA ALA A 144 -20.73 -0.94 38.69
C ALA A 144 -19.23 -0.73 38.37
N ALA A 145 -18.40 -0.44 39.37
CA ALA A 145 -16.96 -0.34 39.20
C ALA A 145 -16.32 -1.69 38.84
N GLY A 146 -16.78 -2.77 39.50
CA GLY A 146 -16.36 -4.14 39.16
C GLY A 146 -16.72 -4.52 37.71
N GLU A 147 -17.93 -4.20 37.29
CA GLU A 147 -18.39 -4.42 35.91
C GLU A 147 -17.60 -3.60 34.88
N LEU A 148 -17.23 -2.36 35.20
CA LEU A 148 -16.35 -1.54 34.37
C LEU A 148 -14.96 -2.18 34.24
N LEU A 149 -14.38 -2.68 35.34
CA LEU A 149 -13.08 -3.32 35.32
C LEU A 149 -13.08 -4.61 34.46
N LYS A 150 -14.18 -5.36 34.46
CA LYS A 150 -14.36 -6.51 33.55
C LYS A 150 -14.44 -6.07 32.09
N LEU A 151 -15.15 -4.99 31.76
CA LEU A 151 -15.13 -4.42 30.40
C LEU A 151 -13.71 -4.00 30.00
N LEU A 152 -13.02 -3.23 30.84
CA LEU A 152 -11.66 -2.76 30.60
C LEU A 152 -10.64 -3.91 30.48
N SER A 153 -10.90 -5.06 31.11
CA SER A 153 -10.05 -6.25 31.00
C SER A 153 -10.02 -6.84 29.57
N LEU A 154 -11.05 -6.57 28.77
CA LEU A 154 -11.21 -7.06 27.40
C LEU A 154 -11.04 -5.96 26.34
N MET A 155 -10.66 -4.75 26.78
CA MET A 155 -10.42 -3.58 25.93
C MET A 155 -8.92 -3.37 25.71
N ALA A 156 -8.59 -2.43 24.82
CA ALA A 156 -7.20 -2.09 24.56
C ALA A 156 -6.50 -1.60 25.84
N SER A 157 -5.26 -2.04 26.07
CA SER A 157 -4.46 -1.60 27.21
C SER A 157 -3.96 -0.15 27.09
N ALA A 158 -4.22 0.49 25.94
CA ALA A 158 -3.91 1.90 25.70
C ALA A 158 -4.98 2.82 26.33
N PRO A 159 -4.66 4.10 26.57
CA PRO A 159 -5.65 5.11 26.98
C PRO A 159 -6.89 5.07 26.10
N THR A 160 -8.03 4.69 26.68
CA THR A 160 -9.33 4.71 26.01
C THR A 160 -10.06 5.99 26.40
N PRO A 161 -10.42 6.85 25.43
CA PRO A 161 -11.16 8.07 25.73
C PRO A 161 -12.54 7.80 26.32
N VAL A 162 -12.92 8.56 27.34
CA VAL A 162 -14.22 8.42 28.04
C VAL A 162 -15.41 8.52 27.07
N ARG A 163 -15.27 9.34 26.00
CA ARG A 163 -16.27 9.43 24.93
C ARG A 163 -16.65 8.07 24.32
N MET A 164 -15.76 7.08 24.35
CA MET A 164 -16.01 5.73 23.81
C MET A 164 -17.08 4.96 24.58
N PHE A 165 -17.34 5.34 25.83
CA PHE A 165 -18.37 4.76 26.69
C PHE A 165 -19.74 5.44 26.52
N GLY A 166 -19.83 6.51 25.73
CA GLY A 166 -21.03 7.35 25.62
C GLY A 166 -22.31 6.63 25.18
N ASN A 167 -22.23 5.45 24.56
CA ASN A 167 -23.41 4.69 24.14
C ASN A 167 -23.96 3.72 25.22
N LEU A 168 -23.25 3.54 26.35
CA LEU A 168 -23.72 2.69 27.45
C LEU A 168 -25.15 3.01 27.95
N PRO A 169 -25.60 4.28 28.07
CA PRO A 169 -26.97 4.58 28.50
C PRO A 169 -28.04 3.98 27.57
N ALA A 170 -27.79 3.96 26.26
CA ALA A 170 -28.72 3.38 25.28
C ALA A 170 -28.81 1.85 25.39
N LEU A 171 -27.81 1.22 26.03
CA LEU A 171 -27.71 -0.22 26.21
C LEU A 171 -28.30 -0.70 27.53
N ALA A 172 -28.94 0.16 28.33
CA ALA A 172 -29.39 -0.13 29.70
C ALA A 172 -30.16 -1.47 29.87
N GLY A 173 -30.96 -1.87 28.87
CA GLY A 173 -31.69 -3.15 28.87
C GLY A 173 -30.85 -4.41 28.60
N THR A 174 -29.58 -4.25 28.26
CA THR A 174 -28.62 -5.32 27.91
C THR A 174 -27.39 -5.35 28.82
N LEU A 175 -27.26 -4.38 29.74
CA LEU A 175 -26.11 -4.28 30.63
C LEU A 175 -26.19 -5.33 31.76
N PRO A 176 -25.05 -5.95 32.14
CA PRO A 176 -24.97 -6.82 33.32
C PRO A 176 -25.35 -6.10 34.62
N SER A 177 -25.16 -4.77 34.67
CA SER A 177 -25.53 -3.92 35.81
C SER A 177 -26.10 -2.59 35.33
N PRO A 178 -27.26 -2.14 35.85
CA PRO A 178 -27.83 -0.83 35.52
C PRO A 178 -26.89 0.34 35.80
N GLY A 179 -25.96 0.20 36.76
CA GLY A 179 -25.01 1.26 37.12
C GLY A 179 -24.00 1.59 36.01
N LEU A 180 -23.76 0.69 35.06
CA LEU A 180 -22.92 0.98 33.89
C LEU A 180 -23.56 2.03 32.96
N ALA A 181 -24.89 2.13 32.93
CA ALA A 181 -25.59 3.11 32.08
C ALA A 181 -25.30 4.55 32.49
N SER A 182 -25.00 4.80 33.77
CA SER A 182 -24.71 6.13 34.30
C SER A 182 -23.25 6.55 34.10
N LEU A 183 -22.37 5.62 33.73
CA LEU A 183 -20.91 5.83 33.69
C LEU A 183 -20.47 7.08 32.89
N PRO A 184 -20.96 7.35 31.67
CA PRO A 184 -20.49 8.51 30.90
C PRO A 184 -20.82 9.84 31.59
N GLN A 185 -22.02 9.94 32.17
CA GLN A 185 -22.45 11.14 32.89
C GLN A 185 -21.62 11.36 34.18
N LEU A 186 -21.21 10.27 34.83
CA LEU A 186 -20.39 10.29 36.04
C LEU A 186 -18.94 10.69 35.77
N LEU A 187 -18.41 10.36 34.59
CA LEU A 187 -17.06 10.76 34.19
C LEU A 187 -17.01 12.22 33.71
N GLU A 188 -18.10 12.73 33.11
CA GLU A 188 -18.19 14.10 32.60
C GLU A 188 -18.53 15.15 33.67
N ARG A 189 -19.44 14.84 34.61
CA ARG A 189 -19.87 15.78 35.65
C ARG A 189 -19.06 15.50 36.92
N GLY A 190 -18.07 16.34 37.21
CA GLY A 190 -17.25 16.27 38.43
C GLY A 190 -17.99 16.56 39.74
N GLY A 191 -19.13 15.90 40.00
CA GLY A 191 -20.01 16.12 41.15
C GLY A 191 -20.44 14.81 41.85
N SER A 192 -20.45 14.90 43.19
CA SER A 192 -20.86 13.96 44.26
C SER A 192 -20.51 12.46 44.21
N GLU A 193 -20.35 11.82 43.07
CA GLU A 193 -19.91 10.41 42.99
C GLU A 193 -18.42 10.31 42.72
N ARG A 194 -17.67 10.75 43.74
CA ARG A 194 -16.27 10.41 43.93
C ARG A 194 -16.04 8.90 44.07
N ASP A 195 -17.05 8.04 44.01
CA ASP A 195 -16.97 6.66 44.49
C ASP A 195 -16.40 5.67 43.45
N ILE A 196 -16.88 5.58 42.20
CA ILE A 196 -16.33 4.60 41.23
C ILE A 196 -14.87 4.92 40.89
N VAL A 197 -14.57 6.17 40.55
CA VAL A 197 -13.21 6.60 40.17
C VAL A 197 -12.24 6.50 41.35
N ASN A 198 -12.63 6.91 42.57
CA ASN A 198 -11.72 6.78 43.71
C ASN A 198 -11.59 5.34 44.18
N VAL A 199 -12.64 4.51 44.12
CA VAL A 199 -12.55 3.08 44.42
C VAL A 199 -11.54 2.43 43.46
N ILE A 200 -11.64 2.67 42.16
CA ILE A 200 -10.68 2.16 41.17
C ILE A 200 -9.26 2.69 41.41
N ARG A 201 -9.10 4.01 41.64
CA ARG A 201 -7.78 4.64 41.90
C ARG A 201 -7.14 4.13 43.19
N ARG A 202 -7.90 3.95 44.27
CA ARG A 202 -7.40 3.43 45.57
C ARG A 202 -6.73 2.07 45.42
N HIS A 203 -7.28 1.23 44.55
CA HIS A 203 -6.79 -0.12 44.31
C HIS A 203 -5.82 -0.23 43.12
N SER A 204 -5.52 0.88 42.43
CA SER A 204 -4.58 0.97 41.29
C SER A 204 -4.83 -0.07 40.18
N LEU A 205 -6.09 -0.48 39.99
CA LEU A 205 -6.47 -1.47 38.97
C LEU A 205 -6.54 -0.86 37.58
N ALA A 206 -6.94 0.40 37.47
CA ALA A 206 -6.95 1.17 36.24
C ALA A 206 -6.54 2.62 36.52
N ARG A 207 -5.88 3.25 35.55
CA ARG A 207 -5.55 4.68 35.61
C ARG A 207 -6.65 5.46 34.90
N ILE A 208 -7.18 6.46 35.61
CA ILE A 208 -8.23 7.35 35.11
C ILE A 208 -7.66 8.77 35.11
N THR A 209 -7.58 9.40 33.95
CA THR A 209 -7.13 10.78 33.77
C THR A 209 -8.32 11.64 33.36
N LEU A 210 -8.60 12.71 34.12
CA LEU A 210 -9.75 13.59 33.95
C LEU A 210 -9.30 15.06 33.76
N ASP A 211 -8.31 15.26 32.89
CA ASP A 211 -7.75 16.59 32.62
C ASP A 211 -8.66 17.35 31.63
N GLN A 212 -8.41 18.66 31.45
CA GLN A 212 -9.29 19.53 30.65
C GLN A 212 -9.26 19.23 29.15
N ASP A 213 -8.18 18.63 28.63
CA ASP A 213 -7.98 18.42 27.19
C ASP A 213 -8.52 17.06 26.69
N GLU A 214 -8.27 15.96 27.39
CA GLU A 214 -8.81 14.63 27.03
C GLU A 214 -8.96 13.71 28.25
N GLN A 215 -10.19 13.25 28.50
CA GLN A 215 -10.50 12.31 29.58
C GLN A 215 -10.29 10.87 29.10
N THR A 216 -9.45 10.11 29.81
CA THR A 216 -9.07 8.74 29.40
C THR A 216 -9.09 7.76 30.57
N ILE A 217 -9.32 6.48 30.25
CA ILE A 217 -9.25 5.35 31.15
C ILE A 217 -8.35 4.29 30.53
N GLU A 218 -7.39 3.75 31.28
CA GLU A 218 -6.55 2.63 30.85
C GLU A 218 -6.37 1.59 31.95
N MET A 219 -6.24 0.34 31.52
CA MET A 219 -5.91 -0.78 32.40
C MET A 219 -4.65 -1.47 31.87
N HIS A 220 -3.67 -1.68 32.76
CA HIS A 220 -2.44 -2.38 32.39
C HIS A 220 -2.73 -3.86 32.09
N ARG A 221 -1.97 -4.47 31.17
CA ARG A 221 -2.19 -5.87 30.72
C ARG A 221 -2.18 -6.92 31.84
N VAL A 222 -1.48 -6.66 32.93
CA VAL A 222 -1.39 -7.57 34.09
C VAL A 222 -2.73 -7.67 34.82
N PRO A 223 -3.33 -6.58 35.35
CA PRO A 223 -4.66 -6.65 35.93
C PRO A 223 -5.73 -7.07 34.90
N GLN A 224 -5.61 -6.70 33.62
CA GLN A 224 -6.53 -7.20 32.57
C GLN A 224 -6.58 -8.72 32.56
N ARG A 225 -5.44 -9.41 32.44
CA ARG A 225 -5.39 -10.88 32.39
C ARG A 225 -5.89 -11.56 33.66
N VAL A 226 -5.63 -10.97 34.84
CA VAL A 226 -6.13 -11.52 36.10
C VAL A 226 -7.65 -11.40 36.18
N ILE A 227 -8.20 -10.24 35.83
CA ILE A 227 -9.64 -9.99 35.85
C ILE A 227 -10.35 -10.83 34.77
N GLU A 228 -9.80 -10.90 33.55
CA GLU A 228 -10.30 -11.74 32.46
C GLU A 228 -10.41 -13.20 32.90
N GLY A 229 -9.37 -13.74 33.55
CA GLY A 229 -9.35 -15.11 34.07
C GLY A 229 -10.39 -15.40 35.17
N CYS A 230 -11.06 -14.37 35.68
CA CYS A 230 -12.09 -14.47 36.71
C CYS A 230 -13.50 -14.22 36.17
N ILE A 231 -13.63 -13.84 34.91
CA ILE A 231 -14.91 -13.80 34.21
C ILE A 231 -15.25 -15.24 33.80
N PRO A 232 -16.44 -15.76 34.16
CA PRO A 232 -16.87 -17.07 33.68
C PRO A 232 -16.83 -17.15 32.15
N GLU A 233 -16.42 -18.29 31.59
CA GLU A 233 -16.27 -18.45 30.14
C GLU A 233 -17.58 -18.16 29.37
N ALA A 234 -18.72 -18.48 29.98
CA ALA A 234 -20.05 -18.17 29.44
C ALA A 234 -20.33 -16.64 29.33
N ASP A 235 -19.71 -15.84 30.21
CA ASP A 235 -19.92 -14.40 30.31
C ASP A 235 -18.89 -13.60 29.50
N LEU A 236 -17.71 -14.16 29.21
CA LEU A 236 -16.67 -13.50 28.39
C LEU A 236 -17.23 -12.98 27.06
N GLY A 237 -18.00 -13.82 26.35
CA GLY A 237 -18.63 -13.40 25.11
C GLY A 237 -19.68 -12.30 25.30
N VAL A 238 -20.29 -12.18 26.48
CA VAL A 238 -21.30 -11.15 26.77
C VAL A 238 -20.61 -9.80 26.93
N TYR A 239 -19.52 -9.73 27.68
CA TYR A 239 -18.73 -8.50 27.81
C TYR A 239 -18.07 -8.09 26.49
N ARG A 240 -17.51 -9.04 25.72
CA ARG A 240 -16.98 -8.75 24.37
C ARG A 240 -18.06 -8.14 23.48
N HIS A 241 -19.22 -8.79 23.40
CA HIS A 241 -20.34 -8.27 22.62
C HIS A 241 -20.80 -6.89 23.11
N LEU A 242 -20.84 -6.66 24.43
CA LEU A 242 -21.17 -5.36 25.00
C LEU A 242 -20.19 -4.27 24.58
N ILE A 243 -18.89 -4.56 24.49
CA ILE A 243 -17.89 -3.62 23.95
C ILE A 243 -18.24 -3.27 22.49
N HIS A 244 -18.59 -4.25 21.67
CA HIS A 244 -18.98 -4.01 20.27
C HIS A 244 -20.22 -3.14 20.17
N LEU A 245 -21.24 -3.42 20.99
CA LEU A 245 -22.46 -2.62 21.08
C LEU A 245 -22.19 -1.20 21.60
N MET A 246 -21.23 -1.03 22.50
CA MET A 246 -20.86 0.27 23.05
C MET A 246 -20.13 1.14 22.01
N LEU A 247 -19.33 0.51 21.14
CA LEU A 247 -18.56 1.20 20.10
C LEU A 247 -19.40 1.52 18.84
N ARG A 248 -20.56 0.87 18.67
CA ARG A 248 -21.50 1.13 17.55
C ARG A 248 -22.12 2.53 17.64
N GLU A 249 -22.63 3.02 16.51
CA GLU A 249 -23.25 4.36 16.36
C GLU A 249 -22.29 5.53 16.60
N ARG A 250 -21.25 5.59 15.77
CA ARG A 250 -20.34 6.74 15.68
C ARG A 250 -20.48 7.40 14.33
N ASP A 251 -20.40 8.73 14.29
CA ASP A 251 -20.27 9.45 13.02
C ASP A 251 -18.87 9.20 12.45
N LEU A 252 -18.81 8.21 11.57
CA LEU A 252 -17.61 7.77 10.88
C LEU A 252 -17.63 8.21 9.42
N VAL A 253 -18.33 9.29 9.07
CA VAL A 253 -18.33 9.81 7.69
C VAL A 253 -16.89 10.03 7.25
N ALA A 254 -16.44 9.10 6.39
CA ALA A 254 -15.09 8.88 5.85
C ALA A 254 -14.03 9.76 6.52
N ALA A 255 -13.26 9.21 7.47
CA ALA A 255 -12.21 9.90 8.23
C ALA A 255 -11.45 10.96 7.42
N ARG A 256 -11.96 12.18 7.41
CA ARG A 256 -11.51 13.31 6.58
C ARG A 256 -10.77 14.34 7.42
N SER A 257 -10.90 14.26 8.74
CA SER A 257 -10.15 15.07 9.71
C SER A 257 -9.24 14.19 10.59
N VAL A 258 -8.17 14.79 11.10
CA VAL A 258 -7.27 14.16 12.10
C VAL A 258 -8.05 13.65 13.32
N SER A 259 -9.09 14.38 13.74
CA SER A 259 -9.96 13.96 14.86
C SER A 259 -10.76 12.70 14.56
N GLN A 260 -11.27 12.54 13.34
CA GLN A 260 -11.98 11.32 12.94
C GLN A 260 -11.02 10.13 12.81
N TRP A 261 -9.78 10.36 12.36
CA TRP A 261 -8.75 9.33 12.33
C TRP A 261 -8.44 8.78 13.73
N GLN A 262 -8.29 9.66 14.71
CA GLN A 262 -8.04 9.24 16.09
C GLN A 262 -9.21 8.41 16.64
N ILE A 263 -10.45 8.83 16.39
CA ILE A 263 -11.65 8.07 16.79
C ILE A 263 -11.63 6.66 16.17
N MET A 264 -11.28 6.54 14.88
CA MET A 264 -11.22 5.24 14.22
C MET A 264 -10.15 4.34 14.83
N LEU A 265 -8.98 4.90 15.18
CA LEU A 265 -7.89 4.16 15.80
C LEU A 265 -8.29 3.64 17.18
N ASP A 266 -8.97 4.47 17.97
CA ASP A 266 -9.51 4.11 19.28
C ASP A 266 -10.55 2.98 19.16
N ILE A 267 -11.43 3.05 18.15
CA ILE A 267 -12.41 1.99 17.86
C ILE A 267 -11.70 0.69 17.47
N TRP A 268 -10.81 0.74 16.49
CA TRP A 268 -10.14 -0.45 15.95
C TRP A 268 -9.38 -1.21 17.05
N ARG A 269 -8.56 -0.53 17.86
CA ARG A 269 -7.80 -1.16 18.95
C ARG A 269 -8.69 -1.91 19.94
N ASN A 270 -9.86 -1.33 20.24
CA ASN A 270 -10.81 -1.93 21.16
C ASN A 270 -11.61 -3.08 20.53
N LEU A 271 -11.95 -3.00 19.24
CA LEU A 271 -12.56 -4.11 18.49
C LEU A 271 -11.59 -5.30 18.33
N GLU A 272 -10.32 -5.01 18.07
CA GLU A 272 -9.26 -6.02 17.99
C GLU A 272 -9.07 -6.73 19.35
N SER A 273 -8.89 -5.96 20.43
CA SER A 273 -8.69 -6.51 21.78
C SER A 273 -9.89 -7.34 22.26
N SER A 274 -11.10 -6.94 21.87
CA SER A 274 -12.34 -7.62 22.24
C SER A 274 -12.76 -8.73 21.24
N GLN A 275 -11.91 -9.08 20.28
CA GLN A 275 -12.14 -10.13 19.27
C GLN A 275 -13.47 -9.96 18.54
N ALA A 276 -13.72 -8.76 18.03
CA ALA A 276 -14.98 -8.38 17.39
C ALA A 276 -15.34 -9.27 16.18
N TRP A 277 -14.33 -9.64 15.40
CA TRP A 277 -14.48 -10.37 14.14
C TRP A 277 -14.96 -11.81 14.34
N ASP A 278 -14.72 -12.39 15.52
CA ASP A 278 -15.13 -13.75 15.91
C ASP A 278 -16.48 -13.78 16.66
N CYS A 279 -17.12 -12.62 16.81
CA CYS A 279 -18.34 -12.49 17.62
C CYS A 279 -19.59 -12.91 16.82
N THR A 280 -20.08 -14.12 17.08
CA THR A 280 -21.32 -14.65 16.47
C THR A 280 -22.57 -13.82 16.80
N ARG A 281 -22.59 -13.14 17.95
CA ARG A 281 -23.70 -12.25 18.36
C ARG A 281 -23.76 -10.99 17.50
N CYS A 282 -22.61 -10.49 17.04
CA CYS A 282 -22.55 -9.34 16.15
C CYS A 282 -23.11 -9.63 14.76
N ALA A 283 -23.13 -10.89 14.32
CA ALA A 283 -23.76 -11.27 13.06
C ALA A 283 -25.26 -10.87 13.04
N GLY A 284 -25.95 -10.83 14.18
CA GLY A 284 -27.35 -10.42 14.27
C GLY A 284 -27.60 -8.90 14.25
N ASP A 285 -26.58 -8.05 14.43
CA ASP A 285 -26.74 -6.60 14.62
C ASP A 285 -26.17 -5.79 13.45
N GLN A 286 -27.04 -5.22 12.61
CA GLN A 286 -26.65 -4.51 11.39
C GLN A 286 -25.70 -3.33 11.66
N THR A 287 -25.93 -2.56 12.72
CA THR A 287 -25.11 -1.39 13.04
C THR A 287 -23.69 -1.79 13.41
N THR A 288 -23.54 -2.86 14.19
CA THR A 288 -22.23 -3.41 14.51
C THR A 288 -21.54 -3.99 13.29
N ARG A 289 -22.26 -4.72 12.42
CA ARG A 289 -21.67 -5.22 11.16
C ARG A 289 -21.18 -4.09 10.26
N SER A 290 -21.95 -3.01 10.18
CA SER A 290 -21.58 -1.82 9.39
C SER A 290 -20.33 -1.13 9.92
N LEU A 291 -20.19 -1.00 11.25
CA LEU A 291 -18.97 -0.49 11.90
C LEU A 291 -17.76 -1.35 11.54
N MET A 292 -17.91 -2.66 11.64
CA MET A 292 -16.84 -3.62 11.39
C MET A 292 -16.35 -3.59 9.94
N LEU A 293 -17.26 -3.59 8.97
CA LEU A 293 -16.94 -3.46 7.54
C LEU A 293 -16.27 -2.10 7.24
N HIS A 294 -16.70 -1.04 7.92
CA HIS A 294 -16.04 0.26 7.81
C HIS A 294 -14.59 0.19 8.28
N VAL A 295 -14.31 -0.44 9.43
CA VAL A 295 -12.95 -0.61 9.96
C VAL A 295 -12.08 -1.43 9.01
N ILE A 296 -12.58 -2.54 8.45
CA ILE A 296 -11.87 -3.36 7.45
C ILE A 296 -11.43 -2.48 6.26
N ARG A 297 -12.35 -1.65 5.75
CA ARG A 297 -12.04 -0.69 4.67
C ARG A 297 -11.07 0.39 5.12
N THR A 298 -11.15 0.88 6.36
CA THR A 298 -10.23 1.91 6.84
C THR A 298 -8.81 1.39 7.01
N LEU A 299 -8.62 0.15 7.45
CA LEU A 299 -7.30 -0.49 7.51
C LEU A 299 -6.61 -0.46 6.13
N MET A 300 -7.36 -0.66 5.06
CA MET A 300 -6.86 -0.51 3.68
C MET A 300 -6.36 0.90 3.38
N VAL A 301 -7.09 1.92 3.81
CA VAL A 301 -6.69 3.32 3.60
C VAL A 301 -5.44 3.68 4.42
N TRP A 302 -5.23 3.04 5.57
CA TRP A 302 -4.01 3.16 6.37
C TRP A 302 -2.80 2.39 5.83
N GLY A 303 -2.98 1.59 4.78
CA GLY A 303 -1.92 0.71 4.26
C GLY A 303 -1.77 -0.60 5.03
N GLU A 304 -2.63 -0.85 6.03
CA GLU A 304 -2.65 -2.05 6.86
C GLU A 304 -3.39 -3.20 6.16
N SER A 305 -2.92 -3.55 4.97
CA SER A 305 -3.58 -4.57 4.12
C SER A 305 -3.54 -5.96 4.77
N GLU A 306 -2.52 -6.27 5.58
CA GLU A 306 -2.42 -7.52 6.33
C GLU A 306 -3.52 -7.66 7.37
N HIS A 307 -3.66 -6.64 8.24
CA HIS A 307 -4.74 -6.59 9.22
C HIS A 307 -6.12 -6.62 8.55
N SER A 308 -6.28 -5.94 7.40
CA SER A 308 -7.54 -6.00 6.64
C SER A 308 -7.87 -7.43 6.17
N VAL A 309 -6.89 -8.18 5.63
CA VAL A 309 -7.10 -9.60 5.25
C VAL A 309 -7.47 -10.46 6.46
N ILE A 310 -6.72 -10.36 7.56
CA ILE A 310 -6.95 -11.17 8.77
C ILE A 310 -8.38 -10.92 9.29
N THR A 311 -8.75 -9.65 9.45
CA THR A 311 -10.06 -9.26 9.98
C THR A 311 -11.20 -9.63 9.04
N ALA A 312 -11.06 -9.45 7.72
CA ALA A 312 -12.08 -9.83 6.75
C ALA A 312 -12.29 -11.36 6.70
N ARG A 313 -11.22 -12.16 6.75
CA ARG A 313 -11.33 -13.63 6.82
C ARG A 313 -12.04 -14.10 8.09
N ALA A 314 -11.72 -13.50 9.24
CA ALA A 314 -12.38 -13.82 10.51
C ALA A 314 -13.89 -13.49 10.47
N VAL A 315 -14.25 -12.34 9.90
CA VAL A 315 -15.65 -11.95 9.67
C VAL A 315 -16.35 -12.97 8.77
N LEU A 316 -15.76 -13.35 7.64
CA LEU A 316 -16.36 -14.32 6.72
C LEU A 316 -16.55 -15.69 7.39
N ALA A 317 -15.52 -16.20 8.07
CA ALA A 317 -15.58 -17.49 8.76
C ALA A 317 -16.67 -17.53 9.86
N THR A 318 -16.92 -16.40 10.52
CA THR A 318 -17.88 -16.32 11.63
C THR A 318 -19.30 -16.02 11.16
N TRP A 319 -19.47 -15.09 10.21
CA TRP A 319 -20.79 -14.55 9.86
C TRP A 319 -21.44 -15.26 8.68
N GLU A 320 -20.66 -15.77 7.72
CA GLU A 320 -21.22 -16.46 6.56
C GLU A 320 -22.09 -17.67 6.94
N PRO A 321 -21.72 -18.53 7.90
CA PRO A 321 -22.58 -19.62 8.34
C PRO A 321 -23.91 -19.18 8.98
N ILE A 322 -23.99 -17.94 9.46
CA ILE A 322 -25.16 -17.38 10.16
C ILE A 322 -26.07 -16.63 9.18
N LEU A 323 -25.48 -15.80 8.31
CA LEU A 323 -26.20 -14.90 7.41
C LEU A 323 -26.46 -15.51 6.03
N GLY A 324 -25.62 -16.47 5.62
CA GLY A 324 -25.57 -17.03 4.26
C GLY A 324 -24.68 -16.21 3.32
N SER A 325 -24.14 -16.89 2.31
CA SER A 325 -23.20 -16.33 1.32
C SER A 325 -23.79 -15.18 0.47
N ASP A 326 -25.11 -15.15 0.30
CA ASP A 326 -25.79 -14.12 -0.49
C ASP A 326 -26.15 -12.86 0.29
N HIS A 327 -25.88 -12.84 1.60
CA HIS A 327 -26.16 -11.67 2.41
C HIS A 327 -25.25 -10.51 2.02
N THR A 328 -25.81 -9.31 1.87
CA THR A 328 -25.09 -8.13 1.38
C THR A 328 -23.82 -7.81 2.18
N ASP A 329 -23.85 -7.96 3.50
CA ASP A 329 -22.68 -7.68 4.35
C ASP A 329 -21.56 -8.75 4.21
N ILE A 330 -21.89 -9.99 3.79
CA ILE A 330 -20.90 -11.02 3.46
C ILE A 330 -20.24 -10.68 2.13
N ARG A 331 -21.04 -10.29 1.13
CA ARG A 331 -20.53 -9.84 -0.17
C ARG A 331 -19.63 -8.60 -0.04
N GLU A 332 -20.01 -7.67 0.82
CA GLU A 332 -19.18 -6.52 1.19
C GLU A 332 -17.85 -6.93 1.82
N ALA A 333 -17.85 -7.89 2.78
CA ALA A 333 -16.62 -8.40 3.38
C ALA A 333 -15.72 -9.12 2.36
N THR A 334 -16.29 -9.93 1.47
CA THR A 334 -15.56 -10.60 0.38
C THR A 334 -14.90 -9.60 -0.57
N LEU A 335 -15.61 -8.53 -0.92
CA LEU A 335 -15.11 -7.47 -1.77
C LEU A 335 -13.92 -6.74 -1.13
N GLU A 336 -13.99 -6.43 0.16
CA GLU A 336 -12.88 -5.79 0.87
C GLU A 336 -11.70 -6.76 1.08
N LEU A 337 -11.95 -8.06 1.29
CA LEU A 337 -10.91 -9.08 1.33
C LEU A 337 -10.14 -9.15 0.00
N ALA A 338 -10.85 -9.19 -1.13
CA ALA A 338 -10.22 -9.21 -2.45
C ALA A 338 -9.37 -7.95 -2.68
N ASN A 339 -9.90 -6.77 -2.35
CA ASN A 339 -9.13 -5.52 -2.35
C ASN A 339 -7.84 -5.60 -1.53
N ALA A 340 -7.90 -6.16 -0.33
CA ALA A 340 -6.76 -6.32 0.56
C ALA A 340 -5.72 -7.28 -0.01
N LEU A 341 -6.14 -8.41 -0.57
CA LEU A 341 -5.26 -9.38 -1.23
C LEU A 341 -4.55 -8.78 -2.45
N ARG A 342 -5.26 -8.02 -3.28
CA ARG A 342 -4.66 -7.33 -4.44
C ARG A 342 -3.52 -6.40 -4.01
N ASN A 343 -3.71 -5.63 -2.93
CA ASN A 343 -2.69 -4.71 -2.41
C ASN A 343 -1.48 -5.44 -1.82
N GLN A 344 -1.63 -6.66 -1.31
CA GLN A 344 -0.51 -7.52 -0.89
C GLN A 344 0.20 -8.20 -2.07
N GLY A 345 -0.25 -7.99 -3.31
CA GLY A 345 0.31 -8.66 -4.49
C GLY A 345 -0.30 -10.03 -4.79
N ALA A 346 -1.27 -10.50 -4.00
CA ALA A 346 -2.00 -11.74 -4.22
C ALA A 346 -3.14 -11.57 -5.27
N ALA A 347 -2.82 -10.98 -6.42
CA ALA A 347 -3.79 -10.59 -7.45
C ALA A 347 -4.56 -11.79 -8.06
N LYS A 348 -3.97 -12.99 -8.07
CA LYS A 348 -4.67 -14.21 -8.52
C LYS A 348 -5.78 -14.63 -7.57
N GLU A 349 -5.50 -14.63 -6.27
CA GLU A 349 -6.50 -14.96 -5.24
C GLU A 349 -7.59 -13.90 -5.20
N SER A 350 -7.23 -12.62 -5.30
CA SER A 350 -8.20 -11.52 -5.46
C SER A 350 -9.12 -11.74 -6.66
N LEU A 351 -8.54 -12.07 -7.83
CA LEU A 351 -9.30 -12.35 -9.04
C LEU A 351 -10.30 -13.49 -8.86
N GLU A 352 -9.88 -14.59 -8.23
CA GLU A 352 -10.74 -15.76 -7.98
C GLU A 352 -11.93 -15.38 -7.09
N LEU A 353 -11.71 -14.59 -6.04
CA LEU A 353 -12.77 -14.10 -5.16
C LEU A 353 -13.72 -13.13 -5.87
N ASP A 354 -13.20 -12.11 -6.55
CA ASP A 354 -14.02 -11.11 -7.23
C ASP A 354 -14.79 -11.72 -8.42
N GLN A 355 -14.22 -12.70 -9.14
CA GLN A 355 -14.91 -13.42 -10.20
C GLN A 355 -16.05 -14.29 -9.65
N ALA A 356 -15.79 -15.09 -8.61
CA ALA A 356 -16.83 -15.92 -7.99
C ALA A 356 -17.98 -15.06 -7.43
N LEU A 357 -17.64 -13.91 -6.83
CA LEU A 357 -18.62 -12.95 -6.35
C LEU A 357 -19.40 -12.29 -7.49
N ALA A 358 -18.75 -11.93 -8.60
CA ALA A 358 -19.40 -11.38 -9.78
C ALA A 358 -20.42 -12.36 -10.37
N ASP A 359 -20.01 -13.62 -10.56
CA ASP A 359 -20.89 -14.67 -11.09
C ASP A 359 -22.11 -14.87 -10.17
N ARG A 360 -21.88 -14.90 -8.85
CA ARG A 360 -22.96 -15.07 -7.88
C ARG A 360 -23.95 -13.89 -7.85
N ILE A 361 -23.47 -12.67 -8.06
CA ILE A 361 -24.32 -11.46 -8.12
C ILE A 361 -25.20 -11.46 -9.38
N GLU A 362 -24.72 -12.00 -10.50
CA GLU A 362 -25.53 -12.14 -11.71
C GLU A 362 -26.64 -13.19 -11.54
N GLU A 363 -26.37 -14.28 -10.82
CA GLU A 363 -27.39 -15.30 -10.48
C GLU A 363 -28.41 -14.79 -9.46
N VAL A 364 -27.93 -14.15 -8.40
CA VAL A 364 -28.74 -13.66 -7.28
C VAL A 364 -28.38 -12.19 -7.03
N PRO A 365 -29.10 -11.26 -7.68
CA PRO A 365 -28.84 -9.82 -7.53
C PRO A 365 -28.87 -9.36 -6.08
N ASP A 366 -27.93 -8.49 -5.72
CA ASP A 366 -27.88 -7.91 -4.39
C ASP A 366 -29.01 -6.90 -4.16
N THR A 367 -29.41 -6.73 -2.90
CA THR A 367 -30.33 -5.66 -2.51
C THR A 367 -29.72 -4.26 -2.64
N ARG A 368 -28.39 -4.15 -2.56
CA ARG A 368 -27.63 -2.90 -2.76
C ARG A 368 -26.94 -2.92 -4.13
N PRO A 369 -27.45 -2.17 -5.12
CA PRO A 369 -26.90 -2.22 -6.48
C PRO A 369 -25.44 -1.73 -6.57
N GLU A 370 -24.96 -0.97 -5.58
CA GLU A 370 -23.58 -0.50 -5.49
C GLU A 370 -22.57 -1.64 -5.38
N ILE A 371 -22.97 -2.78 -4.79
CA ILE A 371 -22.10 -3.96 -4.64
C ILE A 371 -21.68 -4.47 -6.01
N ALA A 372 -22.63 -4.63 -6.93
CA ALA A 372 -22.34 -5.14 -8.26
C ALA A 372 -21.38 -4.23 -9.04
N ILE A 373 -21.53 -2.90 -8.92
CA ILE A 373 -20.60 -1.97 -9.54
C ILE A 373 -19.21 -2.09 -8.93
N ARG A 374 -19.10 -2.16 -7.61
CA ARG A 374 -17.80 -2.26 -6.93
C ARG A 374 -17.08 -3.57 -7.21
N VAL A 375 -17.80 -4.69 -7.32
CA VAL A 375 -17.23 -5.97 -7.75
C VAL A 375 -16.71 -5.87 -9.19
N GLY A 376 -17.47 -5.25 -10.09
CA GLY A 376 -16.98 -4.98 -11.46
C GLY A 376 -15.72 -4.11 -11.49
N LEU A 377 -15.66 -3.05 -10.66
CA LEU A 377 -14.48 -2.18 -10.53
C LEU A 377 -13.25 -2.96 -10.04
N ASN A 378 -13.44 -3.81 -9.03
CA ASN A 378 -12.41 -4.66 -8.46
C ASN A 378 -11.89 -5.70 -9.47
N LEU A 379 -12.80 -6.44 -10.10
CA LEU A 379 -12.52 -7.46 -11.10
C LEU A 379 -11.69 -6.88 -12.27
N GLY A 380 -12.10 -5.72 -12.79
CA GLY A 380 -11.31 -5.01 -13.80
C GLY A 380 -9.93 -4.58 -13.29
N GLY A 381 -9.83 -4.19 -12.01
CA GLY A 381 -8.56 -3.92 -11.32
C GLY A 381 -7.62 -5.12 -11.28
N ASP A 382 -8.14 -6.30 -10.91
CA ASP A 382 -7.37 -7.55 -10.87
C ASP A 382 -6.87 -7.99 -12.24
N LEU A 383 -7.76 -7.97 -13.23
CA LEU A 383 -7.43 -8.33 -14.59
C LEU A 383 -6.31 -7.43 -15.13
N ARG A 384 -6.36 -6.12 -14.88
CA ARG A 384 -5.24 -5.20 -15.19
C ARG A 384 -3.97 -5.53 -14.44
N ARG A 385 -4.05 -5.82 -13.14
CA ARG A 385 -2.88 -6.15 -12.31
C ARG A 385 -2.14 -7.40 -12.79
N LEU A 386 -2.87 -8.32 -13.43
CA LEU A 386 -2.37 -9.56 -14.02
C LEU A 386 -2.01 -9.44 -15.51
N GLY A 387 -2.16 -8.27 -16.13
CA GLY A 387 -1.85 -8.06 -17.54
C GLY A 387 -2.93 -8.51 -18.54
N ARG A 388 -4.12 -8.91 -18.07
CA ARG A 388 -5.27 -9.38 -18.88
C ARG A 388 -6.12 -8.19 -19.35
N TYR A 389 -5.53 -7.30 -20.13
CA TYR A 389 -6.16 -6.00 -20.46
C TYR A 389 -7.42 -6.10 -21.33
N ALA A 390 -7.50 -7.10 -22.21
CA ALA A 390 -8.69 -7.30 -23.07
C ALA A 390 -9.92 -7.62 -22.23
N GLU A 391 -9.78 -8.55 -21.29
CA GLU A 391 -10.85 -8.95 -20.38
C GLU A 391 -11.19 -7.82 -19.39
N ALA A 392 -10.18 -7.12 -18.88
CA ALA A 392 -10.40 -5.94 -18.04
C ALA A 392 -11.25 -4.89 -18.76
N ARG A 393 -10.95 -4.60 -20.03
CA ARG A 393 -11.72 -3.65 -20.85
C ARG A 393 -13.18 -4.05 -20.97
N GLU A 394 -13.48 -5.33 -21.18
CA GLU A 394 -14.86 -5.81 -21.28
C GLU A 394 -15.62 -5.62 -19.96
N VAL A 395 -15.00 -5.99 -18.84
CA VAL A 395 -15.57 -5.82 -17.50
C VAL A 395 -15.77 -4.35 -17.17
N ASP A 396 -14.78 -3.48 -17.43
CA ASP A 396 -14.86 -2.07 -17.10
C ASP A 396 -15.92 -1.33 -17.94
N GLU A 397 -16.07 -1.65 -19.23
CA GLU A 397 -17.11 -1.05 -20.07
C GLU A 397 -18.51 -1.49 -19.62
N ARG A 398 -18.71 -2.78 -19.32
CA ARG A 398 -19.97 -3.27 -18.75
C ARG A 398 -20.28 -2.61 -17.41
N THR A 399 -19.26 -2.46 -16.56
CA THR A 399 -19.39 -1.82 -15.25
C THR A 399 -19.74 -0.34 -15.40
N ARG A 400 -19.12 0.36 -16.37
CA ARG A 400 -19.42 1.76 -16.70
C ARG A 400 -20.85 1.94 -17.16
N GLU A 401 -21.33 1.10 -18.07
CA GLU A 401 -22.70 1.14 -18.59
C GLU A 401 -23.72 0.86 -17.48
N ARG A 402 -23.47 -0.16 -16.65
CA ARG A 402 -24.33 -0.49 -15.50
C ARG A 402 -24.37 0.65 -14.48
N ALA A 403 -23.22 1.22 -14.13
CA ALA A 403 -23.15 2.32 -13.16
C ALA A 403 -23.89 3.56 -13.66
N ALA A 404 -23.72 3.90 -14.95
CA ALA A 404 -24.44 5.02 -15.56
C ALA A 404 -25.95 4.79 -15.60
N ALA A 405 -26.41 3.57 -15.87
CA ALA A 405 -27.83 3.23 -15.87
C ALA A 405 -28.46 3.31 -14.46
N GLU A 406 -27.73 2.86 -13.44
CA GLU A 406 -28.23 2.77 -12.06
C GLU A 406 -28.17 4.12 -11.33
N PHE A 407 -27.05 4.83 -11.43
CA PHE A 407 -26.75 6.01 -10.60
C PHE A 407 -26.61 7.31 -11.42
N GLY A 408 -26.62 7.23 -12.75
CA GLY A 408 -26.33 8.34 -13.64
C GLY A 408 -24.82 8.60 -13.83
N GLU A 409 -24.48 9.33 -14.89
CA GLU A 409 -23.10 9.54 -15.37
C GLU A 409 -22.14 10.26 -14.38
N ASN A 410 -22.69 10.99 -13.42
CA ASN A 410 -21.94 11.85 -12.51
C ASN A 410 -21.88 11.33 -11.06
N ASP A 411 -22.48 10.17 -10.79
CA ASP A 411 -22.32 9.52 -9.49
C ASP A 411 -20.85 9.12 -9.24
N ARG A 412 -20.46 9.02 -7.96
CA ARG A 412 -19.11 8.65 -7.55
C ARG A 412 -18.65 7.33 -8.18
N LEU A 413 -19.48 6.30 -8.20
CA LEU A 413 -19.14 4.99 -8.76
C LEU A 413 -19.11 5.04 -10.30
N SER A 414 -20.02 5.77 -10.93
CA SER A 414 -20.00 5.98 -12.39
C SER A 414 -18.71 6.68 -12.84
N LEU A 415 -18.26 7.71 -12.11
CA LEU A 415 -16.99 8.38 -12.40
C LEU A 415 -15.78 7.45 -12.22
N MET A 416 -15.80 6.53 -11.24
CA MET A 416 -14.76 5.50 -11.08
C MET A 416 -14.79 4.49 -12.23
N ALA A 417 -15.96 4.04 -12.65
CA ALA A 417 -16.10 3.09 -13.76
C ALA A 417 -15.67 3.71 -15.10
N ARG A 418 -16.03 4.97 -15.35
CA ARG A 418 -15.53 5.75 -16.50
C ARG A 418 -14.02 5.87 -16.51
N ASN A 419 -13.41 6.15 -15.35
CA ASN A 419 -11.97 6.19 -15.18
C ASN A 419 -11.30 4.86 -15.56
N ASN A 420 -11.83 3.75 -15.05
CA ASN A 420 -11.28 2.42 -15.30
C ASN A 420 -11.42 2.00 -16.77
N ALA A 421 -12.57 2.28 -17.41
CA ALA A 421 -12.76 2.01 -18.83
C ALA A 421 -11.75 2.78 -19.72
N ALA A 422 -11.46 4.04 -19.39
CA ALA A 422 -10.46 4.84 -20.09
C ALA A 422 -9.03 4.27 -19.90
N VAL A 423 -8.68 3.86 -18.68
CA VAL A 423 -7.39 3.20 -18.39
C VAL A 423 -7.24 1.92 -19.22
N SER A 424 -8.24 1.04 -19.25
CA SER A 424 -8.18 -0.21 -20.01
C SER A 424 -8.10 0.04 -21.53
N SER A 425 -8.74 1.10 -22.04
CA SER A 425 -8.59 1.52 -23.44
C SER A 425 -7.16 1.96 -23.75
N LEU A 426 -6.48 2.70 -22.86
CA LEU A 426 -5.06 3.04 -23.03
C LEU A 426 -4.14 1.81 -22.98
N LEU A 427 -4.43 0.86 -22.09
CA LEU A 427 -3.64 -0.37 -21.94
C LEU A 427 -3.70 -1.28 -23.17
N LEU A 428 -4.79 -1.20 -23.95
CA LEU A 428 -4.95 -1.90 -25.22
C LEU A 428 -4.51 -1.07 -26.44
N ALA A 429 -3.91 0.10 -26.19
CA ALA A 429 -3.52 1.05 -27.22
C ALA A 429 -4.67 1.46 -28.15
N GLU A 430 -5.81 1.82 -27.55
CA GLU A 430 -6.93 2.50 -28.20
C GLU A 430 -6.95 4.01 -27.86
N PRO A 431 -5.89 4.79 -28.16
CA PRO A 431 -5.72 6.12 -27.59
C PRO A 431 -6.77 7.14 -28.02
N ARG A 432 -7.40 6.98 -29.21
CA ARG A 432 -8.52 7.84 -29.63
C ARG A 432 -9.74 7.66 -28.73
N ARG A 433 -10.11 6.40 -28.46
CA ARG A 433 -11.23 6.06 -27.58
C ARG A 433 -10.97 6.57 -26.16
N ALA A 434 -9.78 6.29 -25.64
CA ALA A 434 -9.36 6.78 -24.33
C ALA A 434 -9.39 8.31 -24.25
N LEU A 435 -8.88 9.01 -25.28
CA LEU A 435 -8.89 10.47 -25.35
C LEU A 435 -10.32 11.03 -25.26
N GLU A 436 -11.25 10.50 -26.05
CA GLU A 436 -12.66 10.92 -26.02
C GLU A 436 -13.29 10.70 -24.63
N GLN A 437 -13.06 9.52 -24.03
CA GLN A 437 -13.56 9.16 -22.71
C GLN A 437 -12.97 10.06 -21.61
N ASP A 438 -11.66 10.23 -21.59
CA ASP A 438 -10.97 11.03 -20.56
C ASP A 438 -11.26 12.52 -20.72
N GLN A 439 -11.42 13.06 -21.93
CA GLN A 439 -11.85 14.45 -22.12
C GLN A 439 -13.27 14.68 -21.57
N ALA A 440 -14.18 13.73 -21.76
CA ALA A 440 -15.51 13.80 -21.17
C ALA A 440 -15.45 13.70 -19.64
N LEU A 441 -14.69 12.75 -19.11
CA LEU A 441 -14.50 12.57 -17.67
C LEU A 441 -13.87 13.80 -17.02
N TRP A 442 -12.82 14.36 -17.64
CA TRP A 442 -12.15 15.57 -17.17
C TRP A 442 -13.13 16.75 -17.09
N ARG A 443 -13.96 16.98 -18.12
CA ARG A 443 -14.96 18.06 -18.12
C ARG A 443 -15.93 17.93 -16.94
N ASP A 444 -16.42 16.72 -16.67
CA ASP A 444 -17.33 16.46 -15.56
C ASP A 444 -16.65 16.58 -14.19
N GLN A 445 -15.47 15.98 -14.02
CA GLN A 445 -14.72 16.06 -12.76
C GLN A 445 -14.30 17.49 -12.43
N ARG A 446 -13.86 18.25 -13.44
CA ARG A 446 -13.57 19.68 -13.30
C ARG A 446 -14.79 20.45 -12.80
N ARG A 447 -15.97 20.20 -13.37
CA ARG A 447 -17.23 20.86 -12.96
C ARG A 447 -17.66 20.50 -11.54
N ILE A 448 -17.49 19.24 -11.16
CA ILE A 448 -17.98 18.70 -9.88
C ILE A 448 -17.00 19.00 -8.73
N ARG A 449 -15.70 18.80 -8.96
CA ARG A 449 -14.65 18.81 -7.91
C ARG A 449 -13.68 19.98 -8.04
N GLY A 450 -13.73 20.69 -9.16
CA GLY A 450 -12.82 21.79 -9.45
C GLY A 450 -11.54 21.34 -10.15
N ASP A 451 -10.82 22.33 -10.65
CA ASP A 451 -9.63 22.14 -11.46
C ASP A 451 -8.40 21.63 -10.68
N GLY A 452 -8.39 21.78 -9.36
CA GLY A 452 -7.29 21.35 -8.48
C GLY A 452 -7.46 19.96 -7.87
N ASP A 453 -8.58 19.29 -8.12
CA ASP A 453 -8.83 17.95 -7.56
C ASP A 453 -7.90 16.89 -8.16
N ARG A 454 -7.53 15.90 -7.34
CA ARG A 454 -6.66 14.80 -7.76
C ARG A 454 -7.21 14.06 -8.96
N ALA A 455 -8.52 13.78 -8.99
CA ALA A 455 -9.11 13.04 -10.10
C ALA A 455 -9.05 13.83 -11.42
N THR A 456 -9.35 15.14 -11.36
CA THR A 456 -9.25 16.04 -12.52
C THR A 456 -7.84 16.04 -13.12
N LEU A 457 -6.80 16.06 -12.27
CA LEU A 457 -5.40 16.05 -12.71
C LEU A 457 -4.96 14.68 -13.24
N ILE A 458 -5.45 13.59 -12.65
CA ILE A 458 -5.22 12.23 -13.16
C ILE A 458 -5.80 12.08 -14.57
N ALA A 459 -7.02 12.59 -14.82
CA ALA A 459 -7.60 12.59 -16.16
C ALA A 459 -6.75 13.41 -17.16
N LEU A 460 -6.21 14.57 -16.76
CA LEU A 460 -5.31 15.36 -17.61
C LEU A 460 -4.01 14.62 -17.96
N ASN A 461 -3.41 13.92 -16.98
CA ASN A 461 -2.22 13.10 -17.24
C ASN A 461 -2.51 12.03 -18.31
N ARG A 462 -3.68 11.39 -18.25
CA ARG A 462 -4.07 10.38 -19.24
C ARG A 462 -4.41 10.97 -20.60
N ILE A 463 -5.02 12.15 -20.67
CA ILE A 463 -5.22 12.88 -21.93
C ILE A 463 -3.86 13.19 -22.59
N ALA A 464 -2.89 13.68 -21.82
CA ALA A 464 -1.55 13.93 -22.33
C ALA A 464 -0.87 12.63 -22.83
N ARG A 465 -1.04 11.53 -22.10
CA ARG A 465 -0.58 10.20 -22.55
C ARG A 465 -1.27 9.76 -23.85
N ALA A 466 -2.58 9.94 -23.98
CA ALA A 466 -3.31 9.58 -25.20
C ALA A 466 -2.79 10.38 -26.41
N HIS A 467 -2.53 11.68 -26.26
CA HIS A 467 -1.87 12.50 -27.29
C HIS A 467 -0.48 11.96 -27.64
N ARG A 468 0.30 11.53 -26.64
CA ARG A 468 1.60 10.90 -26.88
C ARG A 468 1.46 9.60 -27.67
N ASP A 469 0.53 8.72 -27.29
CA ASP A 469 0.29 7.43 -27.95
C ASP A 469 -0.29 7.61 -29.38
N LEU A 470 -0.84 8.79 -29.70
CA LEU A 470 -1.22 9.22 -31.06
C LEU A 470 -0.06 9.80 -31.89
N GLY A 471 1.11 9.99 -31.30
CA GLY A 471 2.26 10.63 -31.93
C GLY A 471 2.28 12.17 -31.85
N GLU A 472 1.34 12.77 -31.12
CA GLU A 472 1.20 14.23 -30.95
C GLU A 472 2.08 14.74 -29.81
N TYR A 473 3.38 14.43 -29.89
CA TYR A 473 4.32 14.57 -28.77
C TYR A 473 4.43 15.99 -28.21
N ARG A 474 4.39 17.02 -29.07
CA ARG A 474 4.47 18.42 -28.62
C ARG A 474 3.27 18.82 -27.77
N GLN A 475 2.06 18.46 -28.21
CA GLN A 475 0.84 18.73 -27.46
C GLN A 475 0.85 17.98 -26.13
N ALA A 476 1.25 16.71 -26.13
CA ALA A 476 1.40 15.93 -24.90
C ALA A 476 2.38 16.57 -23.91
N ALA A 477 3.54 17.06 -24.38
CA ALA A 477 4.55 17.70 -23.54
C ALA A 477 4.04 19.01 -22.93
N GLU A 478 3.42 19.89 -23.73
CA GLU A 478 2.87 21.16 -23.25
C GLU A 478 1.78 20.94 -22.18
N MET A 479 0.87 19.99 -22.41
CA MET A 479 -0.18 19.65 -21.45
C MET A 479 0.37 19.04 -20.17
N GLN A 480 1.34 18.12 -20.30
CA GLN A 480 1.93 17.45 -19.15
C GLN A 480 2.79 18.40 -18.32
N GLU A 481 3.46 19.37 -18.95
CA GLU A 481 4.22 20.40 -18.24
C GLU A 481 3.29 21.27 -17.38
N GLN A 482 2.17 21.74 -17.95
CA GLN A 482 1.16 22.51 -17.21
C GLN A 482 0.59 21.70 -16.04
N THR A 483 0.32 20.41 -16.26
CA THR A 483 -0.21 19.52 -15.23
C THR A 483 0.81 19.28 -14.11
N ALA A 484 2.08 19.01 -14.43
CA ALA A 484 3.15 18.86 -13.45
C ALA A 484 3.44 20.16 -12.68
N GLN A 485 3.42 21.32 -13.34
CA GLN A 485 3.51 22.63 -12.68
C GLN A 485 2.34 22.85 -11.70
N ARG A 486 1.13 22.41 -12.08
CA ARG A 486 -0.04 22.51 -11.22
C ARG A 486 0.02 21.57 -10.02
N CYS A 487 0.44 20.32 -10.20
CA CYS A 487 0.66 19.39 -9.10
C CYS A 487 1.69 19.94 -8.10
N ARG A 488 2.81 20.51 -8.57
CA ARG A 488 3.82 21.15 -7.73
C ARG A 488 3.31 22.34 -6.90
N LYS A 489 2.28 23.03 -7.38
CA LYS A 489 1.65 24.15 -6.66
C LYS A 489 0.61 23.71 -5.63
N LEU A 490 -0.03 22.56 -5.85
CA LEU A 490 -1.19 22.11 -5.08
C LEU A 490 -0.88 21.01 -4.06
N PHE A 491 0.20 20.27 -4.26
CA PHE A 491 0.57 19.14 -3.39
C PHE A 491 2.03 19.23 -2.97
N GLU A 492 2.34 18.56 -1.86
CA GLU A 492 3.71 18.39 -1.41
C GLU A 492 4.59 17.76 -2.52
N PRO A 493 5.88 18.16 -2.63
CA PRO A 493 6.76 17.69 -3.70
C PRO A 493 6.88 16.17 -3.80
N ASP A 494 6.90 15.48 -2.64
CA ASP A 494 7.02 14.04 -2.54
C ASP A 494 5.64 13.33 -2.59
N SER A 495 4.54 14.03 -2.87
CA SER A 495 3.24 13.39 -3.05
C SER A 495 3.21 12.53 -4.31
N VAL A 496 2.53 11.37 -4.24
CA VAL A 496 2.44 10.41 -5.36
C VAL A 496 1.97 11.08 -6.65
N ILE A 497 0.95 11.94 -6.60
CA ILE A 497 0.43 12.63 -7.80
C ILE A 497 1.45 13.62 -8.41
N ALA A 498 2.27 14.29 -7.61
CA ALA A 498 3.30 15.20 -8.10
C ALA A 498 4.47 14.43 -8.72
N LEU A 499 4.87 13.32 -8.09
CA LEU A 499 5.92 12.44 -8.60
C LEU A 499 5.49 11.80 -9.93
N THR A 500 4.29 11.21 -10.00
CA THR A 500 3.76 10.60 -11.23
C THR A 500 3.60 11.62 -12.35
N ALA A 501 3.10 12.83 -12.07
CA ALA A 501 2.99 13.88 -13.09
C ALA A 501 4.37 14.30 -13.65
N THR A 502 5.40 14.35 -12.80
CA THR A 502 6.77 14.67 -13.20
C THR A 502 7.42 13.52 -13.98
N LEU A 503 7.17 12.26 -13.61
CA LEU A 503 7.63 11.10 -14.37
C LEU A 503 7.00 11.07 -15.79
N ASN A 504 5.70 11.33 -15.88
CA ASN A 504 5.03 11.44 -17.18
C ASN A 504 5.56 12.61 -18.02
N LEU A 505 5.92 13.74 -17.39
CA LEU A 505 6.58 14.84 -18.08
C LEU A 505 7.94 14.42 -18.65
N ALA A 506 8.73 13.66 -17.89
CA ALA A 506 10.02 13.14 -18.38
C ALA A 506 9.84 12.29 -19.65
N ALA A 507 8.83 11.44 -19.69
CA ALA A 507 8.52 10.62 -20.85
C ALA A 507 8.02 11.46 -22.05
N CYS A 508 7.19 12.49 -21.82
CA CYS A 508 6.82 13.44 -22.89
C CYS A 508 8.02 14.23 -23.42
N LEU A 509 8.90 14.71 -22.54
CA LEU A 509 10.14 15.41 -22.91
C LEU A 509 11.06 14.52 -23.74
N ARG A 510 11.17 13.23 -23.38
CA ARG A 510 11.88 12.25 -24.20
C ARG A 510 11.22 12.09 -25.58
N ALA A 511 9.90 12.02 -25.65
CA ALA A 511 9.17 11.85 -26.91
C ALA A 511 9.35 13.04 -27.87
N VAL A 512 9.47 14.28 -27.38
CA VAL A 512 9.77 15.46 -28.22
C VAL A 512 11.26 15.68 -28.52
N GLY A 513 12.14 14.81 -28.01
CA GLY A 513 13.58 14.91 -28.22
C GLY A 513 14.34 15.78 -27.21
N SER A 514 13.68 16.32 -26.19
CA SER A 514 14.29 17.11 -25.10
C SER A 514 14.94 16.20 -24.05
N TYR A 515 15.95 15.42 -24.47
CA TYR A 515 16.51 14.32 -23.68
C TYR A 515 17.14 14.76 -22.35
N ASP A 516 17.89 15.87 -22.32
CA ASP A 516 18.53 16.34 -21.09
C ASP A 516 17.51 16.79 -20.04
N GLU A 517 16.42 17.44 -20.46
CA GLU A 517 15.34 17.83 -19.54
C GLU A 517 14.56 16.62 -19.05
N GLY A 518 14.26 15.66 -19.94
CA GLY A 518 13.64 14.39 -19.56
C GLY A 518 14.48 13.64 -18.52
N TRP A 519 15.80 13.55 -18.74
CA TRP A 519 16.73 12.93 -17.79
C TRP A 519 16.72 13.62 -16.42
N ARG A 520 16.78 14.97 -16.37
CA ARG A 520 16.73 15.70 -15.09
C ARG A 520 15.43 15.43 -14.32
N ASN A 521 14.29 15.38 -15.02
CA ASN A 521 13.01 15.10 -14.37
C ASN A 521 12.97 13.68 -13.79
N VAL A 522 13.35 12.65 -14.55
CA VAL A 522 13.32 11.27 -14.05
C VAL A 522 14.33 11.05 -12.91
N GLN A 523 15.54 11.62 -13.01
CA GLN A 523 16.54 11.53 -11.95
C GLN A 523 16.04 12.10 -10.61
N ASN A 524 15.25 13.17 -10.66
CA ASN A 524 14.72 13.83 -9.46
C ASN A 524 13.54 13.08 -8.81
N VAL A 525 12.90 12.12 -9.49
CA VAL A 525 11.71 11.43 -8.96
C VAL A 525 11.94 9.97 -8.57
N VAL A 526 12.93 9.28 -9.13
CA VAL A 526 13.17 7.85 -8.86
C VAL A 526 13.34 7.57 -7.38
N GLU A 527 14.21 8.32 -6.70
CA GLU A 527 14.49 8.10 -5.27
C GLU A 527 13.33 8.55 -4.36
N PRO A 528 12.69 9.72 -4.56
CA PRO A 528 11.45 10.04 -3.86
C PRO A 528 10.35 8.98 -4.04
N MET A 529 10.13 8.45 -5.24
CA MET A 529 9.16 7.38 -5.48
C MET A 529 9.51 6.12 -4.69
N ARG A 530 10.80 5.73 -4.67
CA ARG A 530 11.27 4.59 -3.86
C ARG A 530 10.98 4.78 -2.38
N ARG A 531 11.18 5.99 -1.85
CA ARG A 531 10.95 6.31 -0.42
C ARG A 531 9.46 6.30 -0.06
N VAL A 532 8.60 6.82 -0.93
CA VAL A 532 7.17 7.00 -0.65
C VAL A 532 6.36 5.73 -0.92
N LEU A 533 6.69 5.00 -1.99
CA LEU A 533 5.92 3.83 -2.44
C LEU A 533 6.60 2.49 -2.08
N GLY A 534 7.89 2.51 -1.80
CA GLY A 534 8.71 1.30 -1.64
C GLY A 534 9.41 0.88 -2.93
N ALA A 535 10.44 0.04 -2.79
CA ALA A 535 11.31 -0.35 -3.92
C ALA A 535 10.63 -1.30 -4.91
N GLU A 536 9.63 -2.05 -4.47
CA GLU A 536 8.91 -3.07 -5.26
C GLU A 536 7.62 -2.55 -5.87
N HIS A 537 7.26 -1.28 -5.60
CA HIS A 537 6.05 -0.71 -6.16
C HIS A 537 6.16 -0.56 -7.69
N PRO A 538 5.13 -0.95 -8.47
CA PRO A 538 5.17 -0.89 -9.93
C PRO A 538 5.64 0.46 -10.51
N GLU A 539 5.13 1.58 -9.99
CA GLU A 539 5.55 2.94 -10.42
C GLU A 539 7.06 3.20 -10.23
N HIS A 540 7.68 2.71 -9.15
CA HIS A 540 9.14 2.86 -8.95
C HIS A 540 9.93 2.00 -9.96
N ILE A 541 9.47 0.77 -10.22
CA ILE A 541 10.08 -0.11 -11.23
C ILE A 541 10.02 0.56 -12.61
N MET A 542 8.90 1.18 -12.95
CA MET A 542 8.73 1.92 -14.19
C MET A 542 9.60 3.18 -14.24
N ALA A 543 9.77 3.89 -13.12
CA ALA A 543 10.69 5.03 -13.02
C ALA A 543 12.15 4.62 -13.29
N LEU A 544 12.58 3.44 -12.83
CA LEU A 544 13.91 2.89 -13.14
C LEU A 544 14.07 2.58 -14.64
N SER A 545 13.04 2.01 -15.26
CA SER A 545 13.00 1.77 -16.70
C SER A 545 13.09 3.09 -17.49
N GLU A 546 12.36 4.13 -17.08
CA GLU A 546 12.45 5.46 -17.69
C GLU A 546 13.82 6.12 -17.48
N LEU A 547 14.45 5.92 -16.31
CA LEU A 547 15.81 6.41 -16.06
C LEU A 547 16.81 5.77 -17.03
N ALA A 548 16.71 4.46 -17.26
CA ALA A 548 17.53 3.76 -18.25
C ALA A 548 17.31 4.31 -19.67
N SER A 549 16.05 4.54 -20.06
CA SER A 549 15.70 5.14 -21.34
C SER A 549 16.27 6.56 -21.50
N ALA A 550 16.17 7.41 -20.47
CA ALA A 550 16.69 8.77 -20.50
C ALA A 550 18.23 8.81 -20.56
N LEU A 551 18.92 7.95 -19.81
CA LEU A 551 20.37 7.79 -19.88
C LEU A 551 20.82 7.33 -21.27
N ARG A 552 20.11 6.37 -21.87
CA ARG A 552 20.38 5.93 -23.25
C ARG A 552 20.23 7.08 -24.25
N CYS A 553 19.14 7.85 -24.18
CA CYS A 553 18.86 8.96 -25.09
C CYS A 553 19.88 10.11 -24.97
N THR A 554 20.48 10.30 -23.79
CA THR A 554 21.56 11.28 -23.57
C THR A 554 22.96 10.76 -23.89
N GLY A 555 23.07 9.57 -24.53
CA GLY A 555 24.34 8.98 -24.94
C GLY A 555 25.09 8.24 -23.84
N ARG A 556 24.49 8.07 -22.65
CA ARG A 556 25.09 7.44 -21.45
C ARG A 556 24.65 5.98 -21.30
N ALA A 557 24.73 5.21 -22.39
CA ALA A 557 24.20 3.85 -22.44
C ALA A 557 24.86 2.88 -21.42
N THR A 558 26.15 3.04 -21.11
CA THR A 558 26.81 2.22 -20.09
C THR A 558 26.20 2.42 -18.70
N GLU A 559 25.87 3.68 -18.34
CA GLU A 559 25.22 4.01 -17.07
C GLU A 559 23.78 3.51 -17.03
N ALA A 560 23.11 3.40 -18.18
CA ALA A 560 21.74 2.90 -18.28
C ALA A 560 21.59 1.40 -17.96
N LEU A 561 22.67 0.61 -18.04
CA LEU A 561 22.63 -0.84 -17.77
C LEU A 561 22.18 -1.17 -16.35
N VAL A 562 22.62 -0.38 -15.36
CA VAL A 562 22.31 -0.61 -13.93
C VAL A 562 20.82 -0.43 -13.63
N PRO A 563 20.20 0.74 -13.88
CA PRO A 563 18.77 0.91 -13.64
C PRO A 563 17.92 0.02 -14.55
N GLY A 564 18.34 -0.24 -15.79
CA GLY A 564 17.61 -1.11 -16.72
C GLY A 564 17.56 -2.56 -16.25
N ARG A 565 18.68 -3.13 -15.79
CA ARG A 565 18.71 -4.49 -15.20
C ARG A 565 17.88 -4.55 -13.93
N ARG A 566 18.03 -3.56 -13.05
CA ARG A 566 17.25 -3.50 -11.81
C ARG A 566 15.74 -3.44 -12.07
N ALA A 567 15.31 -2.71 -13.08
CA ALA A 567 13.90 -2.65 -13.48
C ALA A 567 13.40 -4.03 -13.97
N VAL A 568 14.17 -4.75 -14.78
CA VAL A 568 13.81 -6.11 -15.23
C VAL A 568 13.72 -7.06 -14.04
N ASP A 569 14.74 -7.12 -13.18
CA ASP A 569 14.80 -8.05 -12.05
C ASP A 569 13.63 -7.84 -11.09
N LEU A 570 13.34 -6.57 -10.75
CA LEU A 570 12.21 -6.23 -9.89
C LEU A 570 10.86 -6.53 -10.56
N SER A 571 10.72 -6.23 -11.86
CA SER A 571 9.46 -6.50 -12.57
C SER A 571 9.18 -8.00 -12.66
N VAL A 572 10.20 -8.83 -12.88
CA VAL A 572 10.08 -10.30 -12.83
C VAL A 572 9.63 -10.77 -11.46
N ALA A 573 10.24 -10.26 -10.38
CA ALA A 573 9.88 -10.64 -9.02
C ALA A 573 8.44 -10.25 -8.65
N VAL A 574 8.00 -9.05 -9.05
CA VAL A 574 6.71 -8.47 -8.63
C VAL A 574 5.55 -8.81 -9.56
N ASN A 575 5.81 -8.95 -10.86
CA ASN A 575 4.76 -9.15 -11.87
C ASN A 575 4.84 -10.53 -12.54
N GLY A 576 5.99 -11.20 -12.46
CA GLY A 576 6.26 -12.43 -13.19
C GLY A 576 6.87 -12.20 -14.58
N GLU A 577 7.32 -13.31 -15.16
CA GLU A 577 8.02 -13.40 -16.43
C GLU A 577 7.17 -12.92 -17.63
N ASP A 578 5.89 -13.32 -17.67
CA ASP A 578 5.02 -13.13 -18.83
C ASP A 578 4.21 -11.82 -18.79
N HIS A 579 4.42 -10.98 -17.77
CA HIS A 579 3.64 -9.76 -17.58
C HIS A 579 4.04 -8.66 -18.59
N PRO A 580 3.08 -7.90 -19.16
CA PRO A 580 3.38 -6.82 -20.10
C PRO A 580 4.38 -5.78 -19.59
N SER A 581 4.34 -5.39 -18.31
CA SER A 581 5.33 -4.47 -17.73
C SER A 581 6.75 -5.05 -17.68
N THR A 582 6.89 -6.37 -17.49
CA THR A 582 8.19 -7.06 -17.56
C THR A 582 8.72 -7.03 -18.99
N ALA A 583 7.86 -7.25 -20.00
CA ALA A 583 8.21 -7.13 -21.41
C ALA A 583 8.67 -5.70 -21.78
N ILE A 584 8.03 -4.66 -21.24
CA ILE A 584 8.44 -3.26 -21.42
C ILE A 584 9.86 -3.02 -20.88
N CYS A 585 10.14 -3.44 -19.63
CA CYS A 585 11.48 -3.30 -19.05
C CYS A 585 12.53 -4.05 -19.89
N ARG A 586 12.22 -5.24 -20.38
CA ARG A 586 13.11 -6.04 -21.24
C ARG A 586 13.40 -5.37 -22.57
N ASN A 587 12.38 -4.86 -23.25
CA ASN A 587 12.57 -4.09 -24.46
C ASN A 587 13.50 -2.90 -24.20
N ASN A 588 13.25 -2.13 -23.14
CA ASN A 588 14.06 -0.94 -22.86
C ASN A 588 15.51 -1.29 -22.48
N LEU A 589 15.75 -2.36 -21.73
CA LEU A 589 17.11 -2.85 -21.49
C LEU A 589 17.78 -3.37 -22.77
N ALA A 590 17.03 -4.03 -23.65
CA ALA A 590 17.55 -4.46 -24.95
C ALA A 590 17.98 -3.27 -25.81
N LEU A 591 17.24 -2.16 -25.78
CA LEU A 591 17.63 -0.90 -26.43
C LEU A 591 18.93 -0.31 -25.87
N VAL A 592 19.20 -0.49 -24.57
CA VAL A 592 20.49 -0.09 -23.97
C VAL A 592 21.63 -0.90 -24.60
N HIS A 593 21.45 -2.22 -24.74
CA HIS A 593 22.42 -3.08 -25.42
C HIS A 593 22.61 -2.69 -26.91
N LEU A 594 21.53 -2.37 -27.63
CA LEU A 594 21.63 -1.87 -29.01
C LEU A 594 22.41 -0.55 -29.10
N ALA A 595 22.23 0.37 -28.15
CA ALA A 595 22.98 1.62 -28.09
C ALA A 595 24.49 1.38 -27.83
N LEU A 596 24.83 0.31 -27.12
CA LEU A 596 26.20 -0.19 -26.96
C LEU A 596 26.70 -1.03 -28.15
N ARG A 597 25.92 -1.10 -29.23
CA ARG A 597 26.20 -1.91 -30.44
C ARG A 597 26.27 -3.41 -30.18
N ASP A 598 25.66 -3.87 -29.09
CA ASP A 598 25.61 -5.27 -28.68
C ASP A 598 24.26 -5.90 -29.06
N GLY A 599 24.14 -6.30 -30.33
CA GLY A 599 22.96 -6.99 -30.83
C GLY A 599 22.78 -8.42 -30.29
N TYR A 600 23.82 -9.02 -29.71
CA TYR A 600 23.76 -10.39 -29.19
C TYR A 600 23.11 -10.45 -27.80
N SER A 601 23.49 -9.55 -26.89
CA SER A 601 22.84 -9.46 -25.57
C SER A 601 21.41 -8.92 -25.65
N ALA A 602 21.07 -8.16 -26.69
CA ALA A 602 19.73 -7.63 -26.90
C ALA A 602 18.72 -8.70 -27.35
N GLU A 603 19.14 -9.69 -28.14
CA GLU A 603 18.27 -10.70 -28.74
C GLU A 603 17.43 -11.49 -27.70
N PRO A 604 18.01 -12.10 -26.64
CA PRO A 604 17.22 -12.87 -25.67
C PRO A 604 16.19 -12.02 -24.92
N LEU A 605 16.50 -10.73 -24.69
CA LEU A 605 15.57 -9.79 -24.06
C LEU A 605 14.39 -9.47 -24.99
N PHE A 606 14.63 -9.30 -26.29
CA PHE A 606 13.55 -9.12 -27.27
C PHE A 606 12.71 -10.39 -27.45
N GLU A 607 13.33 -11.57 -27.43
CA GLU A 607 12.60 -12.85 -27.51
C GLU A 607 11.67 -13.03 -26.32
N ALA A 608 12.17 -12.81 -25.11
CA ALA A 608 11.35 -12.85 -23.89
C ALA A 608 10.24 -11.79 -23.90
N ALA A 609 10.53 -10.55 -24.35
CA ALA A 609 9.50 -9.51 -24.47
C ALA A 609 8.43 -9.86 -25.51
N ALA A 610 8.83 -10.42 -26.66
CA ALA A 610 7.89 -10.84 -27.70
C ALA A 610 7.00 -12.00 -27.25
N ALA A 611 7.55 -12.97 -26.50
CA ALA A 611 6.78 -14.07 -25.92
C ALA A 611 5.72 -13.55 -24.94
N ALA A 612 6.12 -12.72 -23.97
CA ALA A 612 5.23 -12.14 -22.97
C ALA A 612 4.12 -11.25 -23.56
N PHE A 613 4.43 -10.46 -24.61
CA PHE A 613 3.37 -9.72 -25.31
C PHE A 613 2.47 -10.64 -26.13
N GLY A 614 3.00 -11.70 -26.74
CA GLY A 614 2.21 -12.64 -27.54
C GLY A 614 1.17 -13.44 -26.74
N THR A 615 1.38 -13.60 -25.42
CA THR A 615 0.41 -14.25 -24.53
C THR A 615 -0.64 -13.28 -23.99
N SER A 616 -0.29 -11.99 -23.85
CA SER A 616 -1.05 -11.03 -23.03
C SER A 616 -1.74 -9.93 -23.84
N LEU A 617 -1.26 -9.65 -25.07
CA LEU A 617 -1.75 -8.56 -25.91
C LEU A 617 -2.14 -9.06 -27.33
N PRO A 618 -3.04 -8.36 -28.03
CA PRO A 618 -3.28 -8.59 -29.45
C PRO A 618 -1.99 -8.50 -30.29
N GLN A 619 -1.89 -9.30 -31.36
CA GLN A 619 -0.67 -9.35 -32.19
C GLN A 619 -0.33 -8.02 -32.87
N ASP A 620 -1.33 -7.18 -33.12
CA ASP A 620 -1.20 -5.85 -33.73
C ASP A 620 -1.06 -4.73 -32.69
N HIS A 621 -0.93 -5.07 -31.40
CA HIS A 621 -0.69 -4.09 -30.35
C HIS A 621 0.63 -3.31 -30.62
N PRO A 622 0.63 -1.97 -30.54
CA PRO A 622 1.79 -1.14 -30.85
C PRO A 622 3.08 -1.53 -30.10
N HIS A 623 2.98 -1.94 -28.84
CA HIS A 623 4.16 -2.41 -28.09
C HIS A 623 4.78 -3.68 -28.68
N ALA A 624 3.97 -4.64 -29.14
CA ALA A 624 4.45 -5.85 -29.80
C ALA A 624 5.13 -5.50 -31.15
N LEU A 625 4.54 -4.57 -31.91
CA LEU A 625 5.13 -4.07 -33.16
C LEU A 625 6.44 -3.32 -32.93
N ALA A 626 6.54 -2.51 -31.87
CA ALA A 626 7.77 -1.83 -31.49
C ALA A 626 8.91 -2.82 -31.18
N VAL A 627 8.62 -3.90 -30.43
CA VAL A 627 9.60 -4.97 -30.19
C VAL A 627 10.07 -5.59 -31.50
N ARG A 628 9.18 -5.83 -32.48
CA ARG A 628 9.58 -6.35 -33.81
C ARG A 628 10.52 -5.40 -34.54
N VAL A 629 10.23 -4.10 -34.56
CA VAL A 629 11.11 -3.07 -35.18
C VAL A 629 12.47 -3.03 -34.49
N ASN A 630 12.49 -3.03 -33.16
CA ASN A 630 13.72 -2.96 -32.38
C ASN A 630 14.58 -4.23 -32.54
N ARG A 631 13.95 -5.41 -32.55
CA ARG A 631 14.62 -6.69 -32.79
C ARG A 631 15.20 -6.76 -34.21
N ALA A 632 14.50 -6.23 -35.22
CA ALA A 632 15.05 -6.12 -36.58
C ALA A 632 16.32 -5.25 -36.62
N THR A 633 16.37 -4.19 -35.82
CA THR A 633 17.60 -3.40 -35.62
C THR A 633 18.72 -4.21 -34.97
N GLY A 634 18.41 -5.08 -34.01
CA GLY A 634 19.37 -6.04 -33.46
C GLY A 634 19.92 -7.01 -34.51
N ALA A 635 19.07 -7.57 -35.35
CA ALA A 635 19.48 -8.42 -36.49
C ALA A 635 20.37 -7.65 -37.48
N TRP A 636 20.03 -6.40 -37.79
CA TRP A 636 20.84 -5.53 -38.65
C TRP A 636 22.25 -5.30 -38.07
N LEU A 637 22.37 -5.06 -36.76
CA LEU A 637 23.68 -4.90 -36.09
C LEU A 637 24.52 -6.19 -36.14
N ARG A 638 23.87 -7.35 -36.09
CA ARG A 638 24.49 -8.67 -36.24
C ARG A 638 24.79 -9.04 -37.70
N ARG A 639 24.51 -8.13 -38.66
CA ARG A 639 24.66 -8.32 -40.12
C ARG A 639 23.73 -9.38 -40.71
N GLU A 640 22.63 -9.69 -40.04
CA GLU A 640 21.57 -10.59 -40.52
C GLU A 640 20.55 -9.79 -41.35
N TYR A 641 21.00 -9.17 -42.43
CA TYR A 641 20.21 -8.18 -43.18
C TYR A 641 18.96 -8.77 -43.83
N GLU A 642 19.00 -10.02 -44.29
CA GLU A 642 17.83 -10.70 -44.85
C GLU A 642 16.77 -10.98 -43.78
N ARG A 643 17.21 -11.23 -42.53
CA ARG A 643 16.29 -11.41 -41.40
C ARG A 643 15.63 -10.09 -41.01
N ALA A 644 16.41 -9.00 -40.99
CA ALA A 644 15.88 -7.65 -40.79
C ALA A 644 14.88 -7.27 -41.89
N ASP A 645 15.21 -7.48 -43.17
CA ASP A 645 14.36 -7.13 -44.32
C ASP A 645 13.02 -7.86 -44.28
N ARG A 646 13.03 -9.17 -43.97
CA ARG A 646 11.79 -9.93 -43.78
C ARG A 646 10.94 -9.37 -42.64
N ALA A 647 11.55 -9.18 -41.46
CA ALA A 647 10.85 -8.68 -40.29
C ALA A 647 10.24 -7.28 -40.55
N GLU A 648 10.97 -6.38 -41.19
CA GLU A 648 10.53 -5.02 -41.52
C GLU A 648 9.42 -5.02 -42.58
N THR A 649 9.57 -5.84 -43.62
CA THR A 649 8.55 -5.99 -44.68
C THR A 649 7.22 -6.51 -44.12
N GLU A 650 7.27 -7.44 -43.15
CA GLU A 650 6.07 -7.96 -42.49
C GLU A 650 5.47 -6.96 -41.47
N THR A 651 6.32 -6.15 -40.82
CA THR A 651 5.89 -5.26 -39.72
C THR A 651 5.37 -3.92 -40.22
N GLN A 652 5.91 -3.37 -41.31
CA GLN A 652 5.52 -2.05 -41.80
C GLN A 652 4.03 -1.91 -42.14
N PRO A 653 3.37 -2.88 -42.83
CA PRO A 653 1.94 -2.79 -43.09
C PRO A 653 1.10 -2.82 -41.82
N LEU A 654 1.55 -3.53 -40.78
CA LEU A 654 0.89 -3.56 -39.48
C LEU A 654 1.01 -2.21 -38.77
N LEU A 655 2.20 -1.61 -38.74
CA LEU A 655 2.40 -0.26 -38.20
C LEU A 655 1.51 0.77 -38.89
N ASN A 656 1.47 0.77 -40.22
CA ASN A 656 0.66 1.70 -40.99
C ASN A 656 -0.84 1.52 -40.72
N ARG A 657 -1.33 0.28 -40.55
CA ARG A 657 -2.74 0.02 -40.23
C ARG A 657 -3.10 0.40 -38.80
N THR A 658 -2.27 0.06 -37.83
CA THR A 658 -2.56 0.29 -36.40
C THR A 658 -2.39 1.76 -36.01
N LEU A 659 -1.30 2.39 -36.44
CA LEU A 659 -0.89 3.72 -35.98
C LEU A 659 -1.12 4.81 -37.03
N GLY A 660 -1.20 4.44 -38.31
CA GLY A 660 -1.17 5.37 -39.44
C GLY A 660 0.24 5.54 -40.00
N GLU A 661 0.34 5.89 -41.29
CA GLU A 661 1.63 5.98 -42.01
C GLU A 661 2.55 7.09 -41.48
N ASP A 662 1.93 8.14 -40.92
CA ASP A 662 2.64 9.32 -40.43
C ASP A 662 2.98 9.26 -38.94
N HIS A 663 2.53 8.22 -38.22
CA HIS A 663 2.87 8.06 -36.82
C HIS A 663 4.39 7.93 -36.66
N PRO A 664 5.01 8.58 -35.66
CA PRO A 664 6.47 8.53 -35.44
C PRO A 664 7.09 7.13 -35.47
N TRP A 665 6.38 6.12 -34.95
CA TRP A 665 6.84 4.72 -34.96
C TRP A 665 6.73 4.05 -36.33
N SER A 666 5.72 4.38 -37.13
CA SER A 666 5.60 3.90 -38.51
C SER A 666 6.70 4.50 -39.38
N LEU A 667 7.02 5.78 -39.17
CA LEU A 667 8.14 6.46 -39.80
C LEU A 667 9.49 5.86 -39.36
N ALA A 668 9.63 5.46 -38.10
CA ALA A 668 10.84 4.80 -37.59
C ALA A 668 11.07 3.45 -38.27
N GLY A 669 10.02 2.62 -38.39
CA GLY A 669 10.07 1.37 -39.16
C GLY A 669 10.49 1.60 -40.60
N ALA A 670 9.91 2.60 -41.26
CA ALA A 670 10.20 2.91 -42.66
C ALA A 670 11.64 3.43 -42.85
N ALA A 671 12.13 4.28 -41.95
CA ALA A 671 13.51 4.77 -41.96
C ALA A 671 14.52 3.64 -41.75
N ASN A 672 14.22 2.74 -40.80
CA ASN A 672 15.04 1.57 -40.52
C ASN A 672 15.12 0.63 -41.73
N HIS A 673 13.99 0.36 -42.41
CA HIS A 673 13.96 -0.50 -43.59
C HIS A 673 14.82 0.01 -44.75
N VAL A 674 14.85 1.33 -44.97
CA VAL A 674 15.75 1.95 -45.96
C VAL A 674 17.21 1.58 -45.69
N THR A 675 17.67 1.65 -44.44
CA THR A 675 19.05 1.29 -44.08
C THR A 675 19.35 -0.20 -44.24
N THR A 676 18.33 -1.07 -44.11
CA THR A 676 18.45 -2.50 -44.39
C THR A 676 18.61 -2.75 -45.89
N ILE A 677 17.82 -2.10 -46.73
CA ILE A 677 17.91 -2.21 -48.19
C ILE A 677 19.27 -1.72 -48.69
N ASP A 678 19.79 -0.64 -48.12
CA ASP A 678 21.14 -0.15 -48.45
C ASP A 678 22.22 -1.18 -48.07
N ALA A 679 22.10 -1.82 -46.91
CA ALA A 679 23.04 -2.85 -46.45
C ALA A 679 23.00 -4.13 -47.31
N LEU A 680 21.82 -4.50 -47.83
CA LEU A 680 21.65 -5.61 -48.78
C LEU A 680 22.28 -5.33 -50.16
N GLY A 681 22.54 -4.06 -50.49
CA GLY A 681 23.27 -3.69 -51.70
C GLY A 681 22.52 -3.91 -53.02
N SER A 682 21.22 -4.20 -53.01
CA SER A 682 20.42 -4.44 -54.22
C SER A 682 20.14 -3.13 -54.98
N PRO A 683 20.69 -2.92 -56.20
CA PRO A 683 20.53 -1.65 -56.94
C PRO A 683 19.08 -1.30 -57.26
N ILE A 684 18.26 -2.29 -57.62
CA ILE A 684 16.84 -2.10 -57.97
C ILE A 684 16.05 -1.64 -56.75
N ARG A 685 16.15 -2.39 -55.64
CA ARG A 685 15.48 -2.04 -54.38
C ARG A 685 15.94 -0.68 -53.83
N ARG A 686 17.18 -0.27 -54.09
CA ARG A 686 17.70 1.04 -53.66
C ARG A 686 16.95 2.21 -54.28
N ILE A 687 16.45 2.08 -55.51
CA ILE A 687 15.63 3.13 -56.16
C ILE A 687 14.32 3.30 -55.38
N ALA A 688 13.63 2.21 -55.05
CA ALA A 688 12.41 2.25 -54.25
C ALA A 688 12.68 2.80 -52.84
N ALA A 689 13.78 2.39 -52.21
CA ALA A 689 14.20 2.87 -50.91
C ALA A 689 14.49 4.39 -50.91
N ASN A 690 15.04 4.96 -51.99
CA ASN A 690 15.21 6.41 -52.10
C ASN A 690 13.87 7.16 -52.08
N GLY A 691 12.88 6.65 -52.81
CA GLY A 691 11.53 7.21 -52.78
C GLY A 691 10.87 7.10 -51.39
N GLN A 692 11.04 5.96 -50.72
CA GLN A 692 10.56 5.77 -49.35
C GLN A 692 11.26 6.72 -48.37
N TRP A 693 12.59 6.83 -48.45
CA TRP A 693 13.38 7.72 -47.60
C TRP A 693 12.94 9.19 -47.72
N GLU A 694 12.72 9.69 -48.93
CA GLU A 694 12.23 11.06 -49.13
C GLU A 694 10.84 11.27 -48.50
N ARG A 695 9.92 10.30 -48.67
CA ARG A 695 8.60 10.35 -48.03
C ARG A 695 8.70 10.31 -46.51
N THR A 696 9.52 9.42 -45.95
CA THR A 696 9.70 9.29 -44.49
C THR A 696 10.34 10.55 -43.88
N LYS A 697 11.35 11.13 -44.54
CA LYS A 697 11.97 12.39 -44.14
C LYS A 697 10.96 13.54 -44.13
N TYR A 698 10.11 13.63 -45.16
CA TYR A 698 9.04 14.62 -45.21
C TYR A 698 7.98 14.37 -44.12
N GLY A 699 7.61 13.10 -43.89
CA GLY A 699 6.72 12.69 -42.80
C GLY A 699 7.22 13.19 -41.45
N TYR A 700 8.47 12.88 -41.09
CA TYR A 700 9.09 13.36 -39.85
C TYR A 700 9.14 14.88 -39.76
N ALA A 701 9.54 15.56 -40.84
CA ALA A 701 9.61 17.02 -40.87
C ALA A 701 8.24 17.66 -40.59
N ARG A 702 7.15 17.02 -41.01
CA ARG A 702 5.78 17.47 -40.79
C ARG A 702 5.26 17.15 -39.40
N THR A 703 5.59 15.97 -38.86
CA THR A 703 5.03 15.50 -37.58
C THR A 703 5.82 15.94 -36.36
N LEU A 704 7.15 15.80 -36.40
CA LEU A 704 8.04 16.12 -35.28
C LEU A 704 8.89 17.37 -35.52
N GLY A 705 9.04 17.77 -36.78
CA GLY A 705 9.97 18.81 -37.19
C GLY A 705 11.34 18.24 -37.56
N ARG A 706 12.11 19.01 -38.35
CA ARG A 706 13.41 18.57 -38.89
C ARG A 706 14.50 18.41 -37.84
N GLU A 707 14.42 19.18 -36.76
CA GLU A 707 15.38 19.18 -35.67
C GLU A 707 15.12 18.08 -34.63
N HIS A 708 14.02 17.32 -34.78
CA HIS A 708 13.78 16.20 -33.88
C HIS A 708 14.88 15.13 -34.05
N PRO A 709 15.42 14.54 -32.96
CA PRO A 709 16.50 13.56 -33.07
C PRO A 709 16.21 12.40 -34.03
N ASP A 710 15.01 11.82 -33.99
CA ASP A 710 14.61 10.74 -34.92
C ASP A 710 14.56 11.21 -36.38
N ALA A 711 14.12 12.46 -36.62
CA ALA A 711 14.09 13.06 -37.95
C ALA A 711 15.51 13.26 -38.49
N MET A 712 16.45 13.68 -37.63
CA MET A 712 17.86 13.81 -37.96
C MET A 712 18.51 12.45 -38.25
N VAL A 713 18.20 11.42 -37.46
CA VAL A 713 18.65 10.03 -37.71
C VAL A 713 18.15 9.54 -39.07
N CYS A 714 16.86 9.73 -39.36
CA CYS A 714 16.27 9.40 -40.66
C CYS A 714 16.96 10.17 -41.80
N ALA A 715 17.17 11.48 -41.64
CA ALA A 715 17.81 12.32 -42.65
C ALA A 715 19.28 11.92 -42.89
N GLY A 716 19.99 11.47 -41.85
CA GLY A 716 21.37 11.00 -41.96
C GLY A 716 21.50 9.65 -42.68
N ARG A 717 20.46 8.80 -42.63
CA ARG A 717 20.41 7.48 -43.33
C ARG A 717 21.61 6.56 -43.02
N SER A 718 22.24 6.75 -41.86
CA SER A 718 23.44 6.04 -41.43
C SER A 718 23.29 5.36 -40.07
N SER A 719 22.24 5.73 -39.34
CA SER A 719 21.86 5.21 -38.03
C SER A 719 20.40 4.81 -38.04
N ARG A 720 19.96 4.10 -37.00
CA ARG A 720 18.62 3.52 -36.90
C ARG A 720 17.86 4.12 -35.74
N VAL A 721 16.56 4.33 -35.93
CA VAL A 721 15.67 4.87 -34.90
C VAL A 721 15.25 3.74 -33.97
N LEU A 722 15.32 3.99 -32.65
CA LEU A 722 14.97 3.02 -31.61
C LEU A 722 13.68 3.44 -30.93
N ILE A 723 12.73 2.52 -30.80
CA ILE A 723 11.41 2.80 -30.22
C ILE A 723 11.40 2.38 -28.74
N GLY A 724 11.56 3.36 -27.84
CA GLY A 724 11.39 3.13 -26.40
C GLY A 724 9.93 2.89 -26.04
N LEU A 725 9.67 1.98 -25.10
CA LEU A 725 8.34 1.73 -24.58
C LEU A 725 8.14 2.46 -23.26
N ASP A 726 7.05 3.20 -23.17
CA ASP A 726 6.62 3.83 -21.93
C ASP A 726 5.86 2.83 -21.07
N ALA A 727 5.97 3.01 -19.77
CA ALA A 727 5.13 2.26 -18.84
C ALA A 727 3.65 2.59 -19.02
N PRO A 728 2.76 1.61 -18.86
CA PRO A 728 1.38 1.92 -18.59
C PRO A 728 1.29 2.50 -17.16
N SER A 729 1.11 3.81 -17.03
CA SER A 729 0.60 4.37 -15.78
C SER A 729 -0.81 3.79 -15.56
N VAL A 730 -1.01 3.00 -14.50
CA VAL A 730 -2.32 2.40 -14.15
C VAL A 730 -2.97 3.21 -13.05
#